data_AF-A0A533U2L6-F1
#
_entry.id   AF-A0A533U2L6-F1
#
_cell.length_a   1.000
_cell.length_b   1.000
_cell.length_c   1.000
_cell.angle_alpha   90.00
_cell.angle_beta   90.00
_cell.angle_gamma   90.00
#
_symmetry.space_group_name_H-M   'P 1'
#
loop_
_entity.id
_entity.type
_entity.pdbx_description
1 polymer ?
#
loop_
_entity_poly.entity_id
_entity_poly.type
_entity_poly.pdbx_seq_one_letter_code
_entity_poly.pdbx_strand_id
1 'polypeptide(L)'
;MGLFSFAKQGRALWLFVFLCIGASGIGCAQRDSAKSQVVAQTAVSGGTTMVDLSAAESSASSAQNEGTLRNAEMGVASGLPGLLGYALTAVIAAVGWILFFYQRKNIKPDAAKKTEGELEAKQQFVEKEQERRAKTDYECYQEALKEELGTISLLGTHALENIPVSLTSVFVSLRLSDTWRSETRFYPDTCHAPQTEGSVRSPEEVMRLVFEKNRLLLVIGDPGSGKTTLIKYYALSCFENAHYKKLGFKKPVHVFYIPLRELTMTGTDYASLPKCLSVWAGKHSMDIPETFFSDWLHKQTTLVLLDGLDEISDQEQRVKACAWIDRLVVGFKKSRFVVTSRYTGYRKGDGIELKSQHTRADIMDFTDKQQSEFLGKWFLAAYMSELLPAGKNQQEWESNQQRKADEKTVAIIAFLNKEENKSLQLLAAVPMLLQIMAILWKERQYLPETRVELYNAAVNYILDYRDRQRELYPLLSAEDARRVLAPLSLWMQEELEKDEAEKAEVQQKMQIELDTLNKSVTAPDFCKNLVDRAGLLVDYGDKEYRFRHKSFREYLAGVQLEKKMHRTLGELDALIGHFGDDWWEEPLRFFIGQVDAEIFDAFMERLFDSSLSEELTQKQQDLLITLIQEAPQKKISALQKKLLHPQTSPNQQRYLLECMKTIGKPEAFDTVRKFTEAALAKDTGILRRATEISENKESPVKGLRGGVGAERLADVVVDTQGAQYILIKGGSFTYSITKTLEPMPDLYVAKFTVTNALYRQFISYLGSRESASAKVVPVELYVQALRAKAAPVEGFADYLQTEMSLAKLFASNYDADKRFNKNDQPVVGVTWYASRAYCLWLSLLESNGRDTDIYRLPSEKEWEYAAAGSERRQYPWGNSEPTKTLANYNEHEGATTPVGRYPDGVTPEGLYDMAGNVWEWMNNKYEENTSARAVRGGSWYNNPDSLRCSARYLNLPALRYDLIGFRVVRPSPSS
;
A
#
# COMPACT_ATOMS: atom_id res chain seq x y z
N MET A 1 5.58 66.72 44.42
CA MET A 1 5.84 66.54 45.86
C MET A 1 4.55 66.84 46.61
N GLY A 2 3.95 66.01 47.45
CA GLY A 2 4.02 64.59 47.76
C GLY A 2 2.56 64.14 48.00
N LEU A 3 2.14 62.94 47.59
CA LEU A 3 2.41 61.64 48.21
C LEU A 3 1.97 61.57 49.68
N PHE A 4 1.17 60.53 49.97
CA PHE A 4 0.71 60.03 51.28
C PHE A 4 -0.50 60.70 51.94
N SER A 5 -1.72 60.23 51.62
CA SER A 5 -2.76 60.02 52.66
C SER A 5 -3.95 59.12 52.27
N PHE A 6 -4.16 58.74 51.01
CA PHE A 6 -5.37 57.95 50.61
C PHE A 6 -5.19 56.42 50.47
N ALA A 7 -4.15 55.84 51.07
CA ALA A 7 -3.83 54.41 50.97
C ALA A 7 -4.05 53.59 52.27
N LYS A 8 -4.97 54.02 53.16
CA LYS A 8 -5.23 53.30 54.43
C LYS A 8 -6.69 52.88 54.71
N GLN A 9 -7.64 53.11 53.80
CA GLN A 9 -9.04 52.63 53.97
C GLN A 9 -9.53 51.64 52.90
N GLY A 10 -8.82 51.46 51.78
CA GLY A 10 -9.19 50.46 50.75
C GLY A 10 -8.66 49.04 50.99
N ARG A 11 -7.71 48.85 51.92
CA ARG A 11 -7.04 47.56 52.18
C ARG A 11 -7.77 46.65 53.18
N ALA A 12 -8.72 47.18 53.96
CA ALA A 12 -9.49 46.38 54.92
C ALA A 12 -10.67 45.63 54.27
N LEU A 13 -11.21 46.14 53.16
CA LEU A 13 -12.34 45.51 52.46
C LEU A 13 -11.91 44.39 51.49
N TRP A 14 -10.66 44.47 50.99
CA TRP A 14 -10.07 43.44 50.11
C TRP A 14 -9.53 42.21 50.86
N LEU A 15 -9.26 42.33 52.17
CA LEU A 15 -8.76 41.23 53.01
C LEU A 15 -9.86 40.30 53.54
N PHE A 16 -11.14 40.72 53.48
CA PHE A 16 -12.26 39.90 53.96
C PHE A 16 -12.88 39.03 52.84
N VAL A 17 -12.80 39.46 51.58
CA VAL A 17 -13.34 38.70 50.43
C VAL A 17 -12.40 37.57 49.99
N PHE A 18 -11.10 37.68 50.25
CA PHE A 18 -10.12 36.63 49.93
C PHE A 18 -10.11 35.46 50.92
N LEU A 19 -10.75 35.58 52.08
CA LEU A 19 -10.74 34.59 53.16
C LEU A 19 -11.90 33.57 53.11
N CYS A 20 -12.78 33.63 52.11
CA CYS A 20 -13.91 32.68 51.96
C CYS A 20 -13.89 31.83 50.68
N ILE A 21 -12.86 31.91 49.82
CA ILE A 21 -12.76 31.09 48.59
C ILE A 21 -11.57 30.11 48.62
N GLY A 22 -10.73 30.14 49.65
CA GLY A 22 -9.58 29.23 49.78
C GLY A 22 -9.78 28.12 50.80
N ALA A 23 -10.65 27.13 50.53
CA ALA A 23 -10.76 25.91 51.34
C ALA A 23 -11.28 24.69 50.56
N SER A 24 -10.53 24.28 49.53
CA SER A 24 -10.46 22.91 48.96
C SER A 24 -9.59 22.98 47.71
N GLY A 25 -8.38 22.46 47.58
CA GLY A 25 -7.48 21.65 48.39
C GLY A 25 -6.36 21.19 47.43
N ILE A 26 -5.19 20.85 47.98
CA ILE A 26 -4.11 19.96 47.48
C ILE A 26 -2.75 20.59 47.75
N GLY A 27 -2.05 19.98 48.71
CA GLY A 27 -0.64 20.22 48.97
C GLY A 27 0.23 19.46 47.96
N CYS A 28 1.34 20.08 47.59
CA CYS A 28 2.48 19.40 46.99
C CYS A 28 3.72 19.82 47.79
N ALA A 29 4.38 18.83 48.41
CA ALA A 29 5.57 19.02 49.22
C ALA A 29 6.82 19.20 48.34
N GLN A 30 7.76 19.96 48.91
CA GLN A 30 9.05 20.41 48.40
C GLN A 30 10.04 19.28 48.04
N ARG A 31 11.02 19.60 47.19
CA ARG A 31 12.44 19.40 47.54
C ARG A 31 13.39 20.32 46.76
N ASP A 32 14.45 20.68 47.48
CA ASP A 32 15.46 21.72 47.27
C ASP A 32 16.47 21.49 46.14
N SER A 33 17.12 22.58 45.77
CA SER A 33 18.26 22.68 44.87
C SER A 33 19.63 22.52 45.56
N ALA A 34 20.57 21.91 44.82
CA ALA A 34 21.93 22.41 44.48
C ALA A 34 23.19 21.65 44.98
N LYS A 35 24.03 21.31 43.96
CA LYS A 35 25.51 21.12 43.90
C LYS A 35 26.06 19.81 44.52
N SER A 36 27.01 19.07 43.94
CA SER A 36 28.15 19.43 43.07
C SER A 36 28.68 18.26 42.20
N GLN A 37 29.26 18.66 41.06
CA GLN A 37 30.29 18.07 40.17
C GLN A 37 31.21 16.89 40.61
N VAL A 38 31.66 16.15 39.57
CA VAL A 38 33.01 15.55 39.30
C VAL A 38 33.17 14.01 39.31
N VAL A 39 33.32 13.47 38.09
CA VAL A 39 34.36 12.54 37.57
C VAL A 39 34.26 11.01 37.78
N ALA A 40 34.07 10.37 36.61
CA ALA A 40 34.78 9.22 36.03
C ALA A 40 34.55 7.76 36.47
N GLN A 41 34.25 7.00 35.41
CA GLN A 41 34.92 5.78 34.93
C GLN A 41 34.62 4.40 35.52
N THR A 42 34.48 3.48 34.54
CA THR A 42 34.85 2.06 34.51
C THR A 42 33.95 1.02 35.19
N ALA A 43 33.13 0.41 34.34
CA ALA A 43 33.10 -1.03 34.00
C ALA A 43 33.83 -2.03 34.94
N VAL A 44 33.16 -3.15 35.24
CA VAL A 44 33.49 -4.51 34.75
C VAL A 44 32.80 -5.58 35.62
N SER A 45 32.04 -6.45 34.93
CA SER A 45 31.70 -7.87 35.16
C SER A 45 31.51 -8.48 36.56
N GLY A 46 30.50 -9.37 36.62
CA GLY A 46 30.78 -10.77 36.97
C GLY A 46 29.85 -11.42 37.99
N GLY A 47 29.15 -12.47 37.56
CA GLY A 47 29.18 -13.77 38.25
C GLY A 47 28.06 -14.14 39.21
N THR A 48 27.14 -14.97 38.71
CA THR A 48 26.72 -16.28 39.26
C THR A 48 26.50 -16.45 40.77
N THR A 49 25.28 -16.84 41.19
CA THR A 49 24.94 -18.18 41.74
C THR A 49 23.51 -18.25 42.30
N MET A 50 22.83 -19.37 42.03
CA MET A 50 21.63 -19.85 42.72
C MET A 50 21.93 -20.21 44.16
N VAL A 51 20.99 -20.01 45.09
CA VAL A 51 20.60 -20.98 46.13
C VAL A 51 19.16 -20.71 46.58
N ASP A 52 18.36 -21.77 46.49
CA ASP A 52 17.02 -22.02 47.03
C ASP A 52 17.11 -22.28 48.54
N LEU A 53 16.10 -21.90 49.35
CA LEU A 53 15.76 -22.59 50.62
C LEU A 53 14.47 -22.03 51.25
N SER A 54 13.45 -22.88 51.18
CA SER A 54 12.20 -22.95 51.95
C SER A 54 12.35 -22.85 53.48
N ALA A 55 11.31 -22.40 54.19
CA ALA A 55 10.57 -23.19 55.19
C ALA A 55 9.56 -22.37 56.05
N ALA A 56 8.57 -23.13 56.58
CA ALA A 56 7.58 -22.86 57.64
C ALA A 56 6.23 -22.25 57.17
N GLU A 57 5.22 -23.04 56.81
CA GLU A 57 4.38 -24.00 57.58
C GLU A 57 3.47 -23.43 58.68
N SER A 58 2.17 -23.57 58.40
CA SER A 58 1.11 -24.17 59.24
C SER A 58 0.23 -23.31 60.16
N SER A 59 -1.08 -23.43 59.89
CA SER A 59 -2.22 -23.55 60.83
C SER A 59 -2.56 -22.34 61.74
N ALA A 60 -3.81 -22.00 62.04
CA ALA A 60 -4.96 -22.84 62.33
C ALA A 60 -6.30 -22.11 62.11
N SER A 61 -7.35 -22.94 62.05
CA SER A 61 -8.77 -22.68 61.80
C SER A 61 -9.59 -22.19 63.00
N SER A 62 -10.80 -21.69 62.68
CA SER A 62 -12.07 -21.79 63.44
C SER A 62 -12.23 -20.89 64.69
N ALA A 63 -13.40 -20.37 65.08
CA ALA A 63 -14.79 -20.70 64.79
C ALA A 63 -15.76 -19.53 65.12
N GLN A 64 -16.88 -19.51 64.39
CA GLN A 64 -18.29 -19.32 64.80
C GLN A 64 -18.70 -18.50 66.05
N ASN A 65 -19.68 -17.60 65.85
CA ASN A 65 -21.05 -17.62 66.42
C ASN A 65 -21.74 -16.28 66.05
N GLU A 66 -22.75 -16.22 65.19
CA GLU A 66 -24.18 -16.55 65.34
C GLU A 66 -25.00 -15.80 66.42
N GLY A 67 -26.04 -15.11 65.93
CA GLY A 67 -27.34 -14.89 66.59
C GLY A 67 -27.59 -13.47 67.17
N THR A 68 -28.73 -12.79 67.01
CA THR A 68 -29.95 -13.02 66.23
C THR A 68 -30.87 -11.78 66.39
N LEU A 69 -31.75 -11.53 65.40
CA LEU A 69 -33.15 -11.07 65.51
C LEU A 69 -33.53 -9.60 65.85
N ARG A 70 -34.06 -8.89 64.83
CA ARG A 70 -35.45 -8.37 64.64
C ARG A 70 -35.41 -7.07 63.81
N ASN A 71 -35.86 -7.07 62.55
CA ASN A 71 -37.22 -6.95 62.01
C ASN A 71 -37.95 -5.61 62.28
N ALA A 72 -38.45 -5.06 61.16
CA ALA A 72 -39.62 -4.18 60.97
C ALA A 72 -39.49 -2.72 61.50
N GLU A 73 -39.90 -1.66 60.80
CA GLU A 73 -40.77 -1.51 59.62
C GLU A 73 -40.76 -0.03 59.17
N MET A 74 -41.02 0.19 57.87
CA MET A 74 -41.79 1.30 57.24
C MET A 74 -41.43 2.78 57.54
N GLY A 75 -41.46 3.74 56.63
CA GLY A 75 -42.06 3.84 55.30
C GLY A 75 -42.32 5.33 55.03
N VAL A 76 -41.87 5.80 53.87
CA VAL A 76 -42.41 6.86 52.97
C VAL A 76 -43.21 8.03 53.59
N ALA A 77 -42.77 9.28 53.37
CA ALA A 77 -43.48 10.31 52.55
C ALA A 77 -42.96 11.75 52.73
N SER A 78 -42.64 12.38 51.59
CA SER A 78 -42.86 13.79 51.18
C SER A 78 -42.73 14.98 52.16
N GLY A 79 -41.96 16.00 51.75
CA GLY A 79 -42.14 17.39 52.21
C GLY A 79 -40.99 18.36 51.88
N LEU A 80 -41.15 19.17 50.83
CA LEU A 80 -40.45 20.45 50.54
C LEU A 80 -40.57 21.47 51.72
N PRO A 81 -40.02 22.70 51.66
CA PRO A 81 -38.62 23.14 51.42
C PRO A 81 -38.25 24.37 52.32
N GLY A 82 -37.04 24.92 52.14
CA GLY A 82 -36.79 26.37 52.21
C GLY A 82 -36.83 27.06 53.60
N LEU A 83 -35.69 27.56 54.06
CA LEU A 83 -35.63 28.79 54.89
C LEU A 83 -34.22 29.38 55.08
N LEU A 84 -33.14 28.66 54.74
CA LEU A 84 -31.78 29.16 55.00
C LEU A 84 -31.05 29.80 53.79
N GLY A 85 -31.47 29.52 52.55
CA GLY A 85 -30.82 30.08 51.33
C GLY A 85 -31.34 31.45 50.88
N TYR A 86 -32.59 31.79 51.22
CA TYR A 86 -33.22 33.05 50.81
C TYR A 86 -32.86 34.23 51.71
N ALA A 87 -32.51 33.99 52.98
CA ALA A 87 -32.14 35.07 53.90
C ALA A 87 -30.79 35.72 53.54
N LEU A 88 -29.83 34.94 53.03
CA LEU A 88 -28.50 35.46 52.71
C LEU A 88 -28.48 36.23 51.38
N THR A 89 -29.26 35.78 50.40
CA THR A 89 -29.40 36.47 49.10
C THR A 89 -30.26 37.74 49.20
N ALA A 90 -31.30 37.76 50.05
CA ALA A 90 -32.11 38.95 50.30
C ALA A 90 -31.34 40.05 51.05
N VAL A 91 -30.48 39.70 52.01
CA VAL A 91 -29.67 40.69 52.76
C VAL A 91 -28.57 41.29 51.89
N ILE A 92 -27.92 40.51 51.02
CA ILE A 92 -26.91 41.02 50.08
C ILE A 92 -27.57 41.91 49.01
N ALA A 93 -28.75 41.53 48.52
CA ALA A 93 -29.52 42.36 47.58
C ALA A 93 -30.03 43.66 48.23
N ALA A 94 -30.48 43.63 49.49
CA ALA A 94 -30.94 44.82 50.22
C ALA A 94 -29.80 45.79 50.56
N VAL A 95 -28.63 45.28 50.96
CA VAL A 95 -27.43 46.11 51.20
C VAL A 95 -26.90 46.69 49.88
N GLY A 96 -26.93 45.92 48.80
CA GLY A 96 -26.63 46.39 47.44
C GLY A 96 -27.61 47.47 46.96
N TRP A 97 -28.91 47.32 47.21
CA TRP A 97 -29.94 48.31 46.88
C TRP A 97 -29.83 49.59 47.69
N ILE A 98 -29.53 49.49 48.99
CA ILE A 98 -29.35 50.65 49.86
C ILE A 98 -28.08 51.41 49.48
N LEU A 99 -26.97 50.72 49.16
CA LEU A 99 -25.74 51.36 48.67
C LEU A 99 -25.93 51.99 47.28
N PHE A 100 -26.68 51.34 46.38
CA PHE A 100 -27.02 51.86 45.06
C PHE A 100 -27.88 53.13 45.14
N PHE A 101 -28.90 53.17 46.02
CA PHE A 101 -29.74 54.37 46.22
C PHE A 101 -29.05 55.48 47.01
N TYR A 102 -28.19 55.14 47.98
CA TYR A 102 -27.41 56.12 48.75
C TYR A 102 -26.35 56.82 47.89
N GLN A 103 -25.76 56.10 46.91
CA GLN A 103 -24.92 56.70 45.89
C GLN A 103 -25.73 57.53 44.89
N ARG A 104 -26.90 57.06 44.44
CA ARG A 104 -27.73 57.76 43.43
C ARG A 104 -28.38 59.06 43.94
N LYS A 105 -28.66 59.20 45.24
CA LYS A 105 -29.20 60.45 45.83
C LYS A 105 -28.17 61.57 46.06
N ASN A 106 -26.86 61.26 46.04
CA ASN A 106 -25.78 62.22 46.31
C ASN A 106 -24.89 62.53 45.09
N ILE A 107 -25.25 62.05 43.91
CA ILE A 107 -24.56 62.36 42.66
C ILE A 107 -25.23 63.59 42.04
N LYS A 108 -24.55 64.74 42.08
CA LYS A 108 -24.92 65.91 41.26
C LYS A 108 -25.05 65.48 39.79
N PRO A 109 -26.02 66.00 39.01
CA PRO A 109 -26.32 65.52 37.66
C PRO A 109 -25.11 65.51 36.68
N ASP A 110 -24.06 66.30 36.96
CA ASP A 110 -22.81 66.29 36.18
C ASP A 110 -21.88 65.09 36.48
N ALA A 111 -21.97 64.45 37.65
CA ALA A 111 -21.14 63.30 38.02
C ALA A 111 -21.74 61.97 37.51
N ALA A 112 -23.06 61.89 37.29
CA ALA A 112 -23.71 60.72 36.71
C ALA A 112 -23.28 60.52 35.24
N LYS A 113 -23.29 61.59 34.43
CA LYS A 113 -22.80 61.56 33.03
C LYS A 113 -21.32 61.22 32.90
N LYS A 114 -20.50 61.62 33.88
CA LYS A 114 -19.07 61.29 33.92
C LYS A 114 -18.82 59.82 34.26
N THR A 115 -19.64 59.25 35.14
CA THR A 115 -19.55 57.83 35.52
C THR A 115 -20.11 56.91 34.43
N GLU A 116 -21.17 57.33 33.73
CA GLU A 116 -21.73 56.65 32.55
C GLU A 116 -20.72 56.67 31.39
N GLY A 117 -20.11 57.82 31.11
CA GLY A 117 -19.03 57.93 30.11
C GLY A 117 -17.75 57.15 30.49
N GLU A 118 -17.42 57.02 31.78
CA GLU A 118 -16.32 56.15 32.24
C GLU A 118 -16.66 54.66 32.16
N LEU A 119 -17.93 54.27 32.37
CA LEU A 119 -18.40 52.89 32.22
C LEU A 119 -18.46 52.48 30.74
N GLU A 120 -18.97 53.37 29.87
CA GLU A 120 -18.96 53.23 28.42
C GLU A 120 -17.54 53.20 27.88
N ALA A 121 -16.63 54.05 28.38
CA ALA A 121 -15.22 54.02 28.00
C ALA A 121 -14.52 52.72 28.47
N LYS A 122 -14.87 52.19 29.65
CA LYS A 122 -14.38 50.89 30.12
C LYS A 122 -14.94 49.74 29.30
N GLN A 123 -16.22 49.77 28.93
CA GLN A 123 -16.83 48.78 28.03
C GLN A 123 -16.18 48.82 26.65
N GLN A 124 -16.03 50.00 26.05
CA GLN A 124 -15.34 50.18 24.77
C GLN A 124 -13.87 49.75 24.83
N PHE A 125 -13.20 49.95 25.96
CA PHE A 125 -11.83 49.46 26.16
C PHE A 125 -11.78 47.94 26.25
N VAL A 126 -12.67 47.32 27.03
CA VAL A 126 -12.78 45.86 27.14
C VAL A 126 -13.16 45.22 25.80
N GLU A 127 -14.11 45.82 25.07
CA GLU A 127 -14.52 45.36 23.73
C GLU A 127 -13.36 45.47 22.73
N LYS A 128 -12.64 46.60 22.69
CA LYS A 128 -11.46 46.75 21.84
C LYS A 128 -10.36 45.75 22.19
N GLU A 129 -10.16 45.47 23.47
CA GLU A 129 -9.15 44.51 23.92
C GLU A 129 -9.57 43.06 23.62
N GLN A 130 -10.86 42.75 23.72
CA GLN A 130 -11.43 41.48 23.28
C GLN A 130 -11.36 41.30 21.76
N GLU A 131 -11.64 42.34 20.97
CA GLU A 131 -11.48 42.33 19.51
C GLU A 131 -10.01 42.15 19.11
N ARG A 132 -9.09 42.84 19.80
CA ARG A 132 -7.64 42.69 19.59
C ARG A 132 -7.20 41.27 19.89
N ARG A 133 -7.61 40.71 21.04
CA ARG A 133 -7.33 39.32 21.41
C ARG A 133 -7.93 38.34 20.41
N ALA A 134 -9.19 38.49 20.03
CA ALA A 134 -9.85 37.63 19.06
C ALA A 134 -9.16 37.66 17.69
N LYS A 135 -8.65 38.82 17.26
CA LYS A 135 -7.86 38.91 16.03
C LYS A 135 -6.54 38.12 16.16
N THR A 136 -5.80 38.33 17.24
CA THR A 136 -4.54 37.61 17.49
C THR A 136 -4.75 36.10 17.62
N ASP A 137 -5.78 35.67 18.35
CA ASP A 137 -6.09 34.24 18.52
C ASP A 137 -6.47 33.57 17.19
N TYR A 138 -7.21 34.28 16.32
CA TYR A 138 -7.50 33.77 14.98
C TYR A 138 -6.25 33.72 14.08
N GLU A 139 -5.37 34.71 14.15
CA GLU A 139 -4.09 34.70 13.41
C GLU A 139 -3.24 33.50 13.85
N CYS A 140 -3.14 33.22 15.15
CA CYS A 140 -2.47 32.03 15.68
C CYS A 140 -3.11 30.74 15.16
N TYR A 141 -4.45 30.64 15.22
CA TYR A 141 -5.19 29.50 14.68
C TYR A 141 -4.92 29.29 13.19
N GLN A 142 -4.92 30.37 12.41
CA GLN A 142 -4.68 30.33 10.98
C GLN A 142 -3.26 29.88 10.64
N GLU A 143 -2.24 30.34 11.36
CA GLU A 143 -0.86 29.88 11.13
C GLU A 143 -0.68 28.40 11.49
N ALA A 144 -1.24 27.94 12.61
CA ALA A 144 -1.25 26.53 12.96
C ALA A 144 -1.96 25.68 11.88
N LEU A 145 -3.07 26.20 11.33
CA LEU A 145 -3.80 25.50 10.28
C LEU A 145 -3.04 25.49 8.93
N LYS A 146 -2.28 26.55 8.61
CA LYS A 146 -1.38 26.57 7.44
C LYS A 146 -0.26 25.56 7.59
N GLU A 147 0.30 25.40 8.79
CA GLU A 147 1.35 24.42 9.06
C GLU A 147 0.81 22.99 8.87
N GLU A 148 -0.34 22.68 9.48
CA GLU A 148 -1.01 21.37 9.41
C GLU A 148 -1.46 21.00 7.98
N LEU A 149 -1.98 21.95 7.21
CA LEU A 149 -2.56 21.69 5.88
C LEU A 149 -1.63 22.02 4.72
N GLY A 150 -0.62 22.87 4.92
CA GLY A 150 0.25 23.45 3.88
C GLY A 150 1.27 22.50 3.29
N THR A 151 1.64 21.49 4.06
CA THR A 151 2.56 20.44 3.62
C THR A 151 1.78 19.20 3.22
N ILE A 152 2.20 18.60 2.11
CA ILE A 152 1.87 17.22 1.82
C ILE A 152 3.14 16.41 1.88
N SER A 153 3.05 15.32 2.62
CA SER A 153 4.06 14.28 2.65
C SER A 153 4.07 13.57 1.31
N LEU A 154 5.04 13.89 0.44
CA LEU A 154 5.33 12.92 -0.60
C LEU A 154 5.93 11.70 0.09
N LEU A 155 5.33 10.54 -0.12
CA LEU A 155 6.02 9.27 0.09
C LEU A 155 7.35 9.38 -0.69
N GLY A 156 8.46 9.44 0.05
CA GLY A 156 9.77 9.88 -0.45
C GLY A 156 10.91 8.95 -0.06
N THR A 157 12.02 9.07 -0.79
CA THR A 157 12.84 7.95 -1.28
C THR A 157 14.28 7.84 -0.76
N HIS A 158 14.79 8.70 0.14
CA HIS A 158 16.13 8.52 0.73
C HIS A 158 16.23 9.10 2.15
N ALA A 159 16.73 8.30 3.09
CA ALA A 159 17.23 8.67 4.44
C ALA A 159 16.31 9.42 5.43
N LEU A 160 15.27 10.15 5.04
CA LEU A 160 14.47 11.00 5.94
C LEU A 160 12.98 10.92 5.63
N GLU A 161 12.22 11.45 6.58
CA GLU A 161 10.78 11.76 6.64
C GLU A 161 10.03 11.88 5.31
N ASN A 162 8.71 11.75 5.39
CA ASN A 162 7.78 12.37 4.43
C ASN A 162 8.40 13.63 3.83
N ILE A 163 8.72 13.67 2.53
CA ILE A 163 9.31 14.89 1.95
C ILE A 163 8.21 15.93 2.03
N PRO A 164 8.33 16.95 2.92
CA PRO A 164 7.30 17.94 3.05
C PRO A 164 7.44 18.84 1.84
N VAL A 165 6.57 18.62 0.85
CA VAL A 165 6.45 19.55 -0.27
C VAL A 165 5.27 20.46 -0.02
N SER A 166 5.39 21.69 -0.50
CA SER A 166 4.25 22.59 -0.53
C SER A 166 3.13 21.92 -1.32
N LEU A 167 1.93 21.81 -0.73
CA LEU A 167 0.79 21.25 -1.46
C LEU A 167 0.56 22.01 -2.78
N THR A 168 0.79 23.32 -2.78
CA THR A 168 0.59 24.19 -3.94
C THR A 168 1.51 23.87 -5.13
N SER A 169 2.69 23.28 -4.91
CA SER A 169 3.61 22.93 -6.00
C SER A 169 3.27 21.60 -6.68
N VAL A 170 2.59 20.70 -5.97
CA VAL A 170 2.26 19.34 -6.49
C VAL A 170 0.77 19.17 -6.79
N PHE A 171 -0.09 20.06 -6.29
CA PHE A 171 -1.52 19.98 -6.55
C PHE A 171 -1.86 20.04 -8.04
N VAL A 172 -2.69 19.08 -8.47
CA VAL A 172 -3.34 19.06 -9.78
C VAL A 172 -4.82 19.27 -9.56
N SER A 173 -5.43 20.20 -10.30
CA SER A 173 -6.83 20.55 -10.11
C SER A 173 -7.72 19.33 -10.37
N LEU A 174 -8.52 18.94 -9.37
CA LEU A 174 -9.42 17.79 -9.47
C LEU A 174 -10.63 18.13 -10.34
N ARG A 175 -11.24 17.11 -10.94
CA ARG A 175 -12.51 17.27 -11.66
C ARG A 175 -13.65 16.86 -10.76
N LEU A 176 -14.68 17.70 -10.70
CA LEU A 176 -15.87 17.47 -9.90
C LEU A 176 -17.09 17.42 -10.83
N SER A 177 -18.00 16.50 -10.58
CA SER A 177 -19.26 16.43 -11.33
C SER A 177 -20.45 16.21 -10.40
N ASP A 178 -21.58 16.80 -10.75
CA ASP A 178 -22.86 16.61 -10.07
C ASP A 178 -23.64 15.39 -10.61
N THR A 179 -23.25 14.86 -11.77
CA THR A 179 -23.89 13.71 -12.45
C THR A 179 -23.07 12.43 -12.43
N TRP A 180 -21.76 12.52 -12.18
CA TRP A 180 -20.87 11.37 -12.15
C TRP A 180 -21.25 10.41 -11.02
N ARG A 181 -21.41 9.12 -11.34
CA ARG A 181 -21.61 8.05 -10.36
C ARG A 181 -20.45 7.06 -10.54
N SER A 182 -19.64 6.85 -9.50
CA SER A 182 -18.46 5.96 -9.55
C SER A 182 -18.80 4.51 -9.92
N GLU A 183 -20.09 4.13 -9.85
CA GLU A 183 -20.63 2.81 -10.23
C GLU A 183 -20.37 2.44 -11.70
N THR A 184 -20.22 3.41 -12.63
CA THR A 184 -20.05 3.12 -14.07
C THR A 184 -18.60 2.84 -14.50
N ARG A 185 -17.66 2.75 -13.56
CA ARG A 185 -16.20 2.71 -13.80
C ARG A 185 -15.69 1.46 -14.53
N PHE A 186 -16.38 0.33 -14.39
CA PHE A 186 -15.91 -0.97 -14.91
C PHE A 186 -16.68 -1.47 -16.15
N TYR A 187 -17.45 -0.60 -16.79
CA TYR A 187 -18.18 -0.93 -18.01
C TYR A 187 -17.43 -0.43 -19.25
N PRO A 188 -16.73 -1.30 -19.99
CA PRO A 188 -15.95 -0.91 -21.15
C PRO A 188 -16.80 -0.25 -22.27
N ASP A 189 -18.10 -0.54 -22.34
CA ASP A 189 -18.99 -0.02 -23.39
C ASP A 189 -19.47 1.43 -23.14
N THR A 190 -19.27 1.99 -21.93
CA THR A 190 -19.68 3.38 -21.62
C THR A 190 -18.56 4.41 -21.72
N CYS A 191 -17.31 3.98 -21.91
CA CYS A 191 -16.16 4.88 -22.08
C CYS A 191 -16.25 5.74 -23.37
N HIS A 192 -17.18 5.42 -24.27
CA HIS A 192 -17.44 6.12 -25.52
C HIS A 192 -18.83 6.75 -25.62
N ALA A 193 -19.64 6.74 -24.55
CA ALA A 193 -20.84 7.58 -24.53
C ALA A 193 -20.37 9.05 -24.52
N PRO A 194 -20.85 9.93 -25.42
CA PRO A 194 -20.47 11.32 -25.42
C PRO A 194 -20.93 11.92 -24.09
N GLN A 195 -20.00 12.11 -23.16
CA GLN A 195 -20.27 12.82 -21.92
C GLN A 195 -20.63 14.23 -22.34
N THR A 196 -21.84 14.68 -22.00
CA THR A 196 -22.21 16.08 -22.15
C THR A 196 -21.22 16.89 -21.32
N GLU A 197 -20.27 17.58 -21.97
CA GLU A 197 -19.21 18.40 -21.37
C GLU A 197 -19.72 19.49 -20.39
N GLY A 198 -21.03 19.68 -20.25
CA GLY A 198 -21.66 20.70 -19.40
C GLY A 198 -21.75 20.41 -17.89
N SER A 199 -21.34 19.23 -17.39
CA SER A 199 -21.48 18.87 -15.95
C SER A 199 -20.17 18.70 -15.17
N VAL A 200 -19.01 18.79 -15.81
CA VAL A 200 -17.69 18.69 -15.16
C VAL A 200 -17.17 20.08 -14.83
N ARG A 201 -16.72 20.30 -13.59
CA ARG A 201 -16.32 21.61 -13.09
C ARG A 201 -15.04 21.54 -12.27
N SER A 202 -14.33 22.65 -12.18
CA SER A 202 -13.16 22.79 -11.31
C SER A 202 -13.59 22.94 -9.83
N PRO A 203 -12.67 22.71 -8.87
CA PRO A 203 -12.93 22.95 -7.44
C PRO A 203 -13.44 24.37 -7.15
N GLU A 204 -12.85 25.37 -7.79
CA GLU A 204 -13.21 26.78 -7.60
C GLU A 204 -14.59 27.10 -8.17
N GLU A 205 -14.91 26.55 -9.34
CA GLU A 205 -16.22 26.71 -9.98
C GLU A 205 -17.33 26.08 -9.14
N VAL A 206 -17.11 24.86 -8.62
CA VAL A 206 -18.05 24.21 -7.72
C VAL A 206 -18.28 25.06 -6.49
N MET A 207 -17.22 25.52 -5.81
CA MET A 207 -17.37 26.36 -4.62
C MET A 207 -18.16 27.64 -4.91
N ARG A 208 -17.88 28.32 -6.03
CA ARG A 208 -18.59 29.54 -6.44
C ARG A 208 -20.07 29.28 -6.68
N LEU A 209 -20.41 28.27 -7.48
CA LEU A 209 -21.79 27.95 -7.85
C LEU A 209 -22.60 27.44 -6.65
N VAL A 210 -22.00 26.58 -5.84
CA VAL A 210 -22.63 26.07 -4.62
C VAL A 210 -22.91 27.23 -3.70
N PHE A 211 -21.93 28.09 -3.43
CA PHE A 211 -22.10 29.14 -2.43
C PHE A 211 -22.88 30.37 -2.92
N GLU A 212 -23.29 30.41 -4.17
CA GLU A 212 -24.33 31.34 -4.63
C GLU A 212 -25.75 30.91 -4.21
N LYS A 213 -26.03 29.60 -4.16
CA LYS A 213 -27.39 29.06 -3.99
C LYS A 213 -27.59 28.27 -2.68
N ASN A 214 -26.56 27.56 -2.24
CA ASN A 214 -26.53 26.65 -1.11
C ASN A 214 -25.43 27.04 -0.11
N ARG A 215 -25.45 26.42 1.08
CA ARG A 215 -24.41 26.62 2.11
C ARG A 215 -23.66 25.34 2.47
N LEU A 216 -24.01 24.22 1.85
CA LEU A 216 -23.45 22.91 2.12
C LEU A 216 -23.06 22.22 0.81
N LEU A 217 -21.79 21.86 0.71
CA LEU A 217 -21.22 21.02 -0.35
C LEU A 217 -20.90 19.65 0.23
N LEU A 218 -21.45 18.60 -0.37
CA LEU A 218 -21.07 17.22 -0.11
C LEU A 218 -20.15 16.74 -1.22
N VAL A 219 -18.91 16.39 -0.89
CA VAL A 219 -17.92 15.84 -1.81
C VAL A 219 -17.85 14.33 -1.62
N ILE A 220 -18.14 13.57 -2.67
CA ILE A 220 -18.01 12.11 -2.67
C ILE A 220 -16.79 11.69 -3.48
N GLY A 221 -16.06 10.67 -3.03
CA GLY A 221 -14.98 10.10 -3.86
C GLY A 221 -14.40 8.81 -3.30
N ASP A 222 -13.81 8.02 -4.18
CA ASP A 222 -13.21 6.71 -3.87
C ASP A 222 -11.96 6.81 -2.96
N PRO A 223 -11.48 5.70 -2.38
CA PRO A 223 -10.24 5.69 -1.60
C PRO A 223 -9.07 6.23 -2.42
N GLY A 224 -8.28 7.14 -1.85
CA GLY A 224 -7.11 7.71 -2.54
C GLY A 224 -7.43 8.73 -3.64
N SER A 225 -8.71 9.08 -3.88
CA SER A 225 -9.13 10.05 -4.91
C SER A 225 -8.70 11.51 -4.65
N GLY A 226 -8.23 11.82 -3.43
CA GLY A 226 -7.77 13.15 -3.07
C GLY A 226 -8.79 14.02 -2.31
N LYS A 227 -9.81 13.44 -1.66
CA LYS A 227 -10.79 14.17 -0.81
C LYS A 227 -10.13 15.09 0.23
N THR A 228 -9.25 14.56 1.06
CA THR A 228 -8.50 15.35 2.06
C THR A 228 -7.60 16.38 1.39
N THR A 229 -6.96 16.03 0.27
CA THR A 229 -6.13 16.94 -0.52
C THR A 229 -6.92 18.13 -1.07
N LEU A 230 -8.17 17.90 -1.49
CA LEU A 230 -9.09 18.94 -1.95
C LEU A 230 -9.51 19.88 -0.82
N ILE A 231 -9.80 19.35 0.37
CA ILE A 231 -10.11 20.16 1.55
C ILE A 231 -8.91 21.03 1.93
N LYS A 232 -7.70 20.45 1.96
CA LYS A 232 -6.46 21.21 2.19
C LYS A 232 -6.29 22.32 1.17
N TYR A 233 -6.51 22.03 -0.12
CA TYR A 233 -6.48 23.02 -1.19
C TYR A 233 -7.44 24.19 -0.95
N TYR A 234 -8.70 23.91 -0.56
CA TYR A 234 -9.67 24.97 -0.26
C TYR A 234 -9.25 25.84 0.92
N ALA A 235 -8.71 25.24 1.99
CA ALA A 235 -8.22 25.98 3.15
C ALA A 235 -7.07 26.92 2.77
N LEU A 236 -6.03 26.39 2.12
CA LEU A 236 -4.85 27.16 1.73
C LEU A 236 -5.18 28.26 0.74
N SER A 237 -6.05 27.99 -0.23
CA SER A 237 -6.53 28.98 -1.20
C SER A 237 -7.26 30.16 -0.53
N CYS A 238 -7.87 29.96 0.64
CA CYS A 238 -8.48 31.05 1.40
C CYS A 238 -7.43 31.93 2.11
N PHE A 239 -6.28 31.36 2.47
CA PHE A 239 -5.21 32.07 3.15
C PHE A 239 -4.29 32.84 2.20
N GLU A 240 -4.22 32.42 0.93
CA GLU A 240 -3.46 33.13 -0.09
C GLU A 240 -4.12 34.43 -0.53
N ASN A 241 -3.30 35.47 -0.72
CA ASN A 241 -3.77 36.80 -1.07
C ASN A 241 -4.63 36.78 -2.34
N ALA A 242 -5.86 37.27 -2.20
CA ALA A 242 -6.87 37.36 -3.26
C ALA A 242 -7.36 36.03 -3.87
N HIS A 243 -6.86 34.86 -3.45
CA HIS A 243 -7.29 33.56 -3.96
C HIS A 243 -8.66 33.10 -3.42
N TYR A 244 -9.07 33.54 -2.23
CA TYR A 244 -10.45 33.36 -1.73
C TYR A 244 -11.53 33.88 -2.70
N LYS A 245 -11.18 34.84 -3.57
CA LYS A 245 -12.09 35.36 -4.61
C LYS A 245 -12.36 34.32 -5.70
N LYS A 246 -11.39 33.47 -6.03
CA LYS A 246 -11.55 32.38 -7.00
C LYS A 246 -12.61 31.38 -6.53
N LEU A 247 -12.63 31.10 -5.22
CA LEU A 247 -13.62 30.26 -4.53
C LEU A 247 -15.01 30.92 -4.35
N GLY A 248 -15.18 32.17 -4.80
CA GLY A 248 -16.46 32.89 -4.75
C GLY A 248 -16.67 33.80 -3.52
N PHE A 249 -15.65 33.99 -2.67
CA PHE A 249 -15.77 34.88 -1.51
C PHE A 249 -15.45 36.34 -1.85
N LYS A 250 -16.29 37.28 -1.42
CA LYS A 250 -16.11 38.73 -1.68
C LYS A 250 -15.06 39.39 -0.78
N LYS A 251 -14.85 38.83 0.41
CA LYS A 251 -13.92 39.30 1.45
C LYS A 251 -13.14 38.09 2.00
N PRO A 252 -12.00 38.30 2.66
CA PRO A 252 -11.34 37.25 3.42
C PRO A 252 -12.32 36.56 4.37
N VAL A 253 -12.21 35.23 4.49
CA VAL A 253 -13.11 34.41 5.31
C VAL A 253 -12.31 33.67 6.38
N HIS A 254 -12.95 33.40 7.51
CA HIS A 254 -12.34 32.55 8.52
C HIS A 254 -12.53 31.07 8.14
N VAL A 255 -11.46 30.29 8.19
CA VAL A 255 -11.48 28.86 7.84
C VAL A 255 -11.39 28.03 9.11
N PHE A 256 -12.21 26.99 9.22
CA PHE A 256 -12.18 26.00 10.29
C PHE A 256 -12.17 24.60 9.69
N TYR A 257 -11.37 23.70 10.27
CA TYR A 257 -11.20 22.33 9.80
C TYR A 257 -11.41 21.35 10.95
N ILE A 258 -12.11 20.24 10.68
CA ILE A 258 -12.26 19.14 11.62
C ILE A 258 -12.41 17.78 10.89
N PRO A 259 -11.58 16.78 11.19
CA PRO A 259 -11.84 15.40 10.80
C PRO A 259 -13.08 14.87 11.54
N LEU A 260 -14.05 14.31 10.83
CA LEU A 260 -15.31 13.83 11.41
C LEU A 260 -15.11 12.63 12.35
N ARG A 261 -14.04 11.87 12.13
CA ARG A 261 -13.57 10.84 13.06
C ARG A 261 -13.14 11.40 14.42
N GLU A 262 -12.86 12.70 14.56
CA GLU A 262 -12.40 13.32 15.82
C GLU A 262 -13.50 14.05 16.58
N LEU A 263 -14.77 13.88 16.17
CA LEU A 263 -15.87 14.55 16.84
C LEU A 263 -16.01 14.08 18.30
N THR A 264 -16.14 15.05 19.20
CA THR A 264 -16.29 14.78 20.64
C THR A 264 -17.74 14.42 20.98
N MET A 265 -17.94 13.45 21.87
CA MET A 265 -19.26 13.08 22.40
C MET A 265 -19.66 13.93 23.60
N THR A 266 -20.95 14.19 23.76
CA THR A 266 -21.57 14.73 24.99
C THR A 266 -22.85 13.94 25.27
N GLY A 267 -22.75 12.95 26.17
CA GLY A 267 -23.82 11.99 26.38
C GLY A 267 -23.95 11.05 25.18
N THR A 268 -25.14 11.02 24.56
CA THR A 268 -25.45 10.18 23.40
C THR A 268 -25.35 10.90 22.05
N ASP A 269 -24.98 12.18 22.05
CA ASP A 269 -24.92 13.04 20.85
C ASP A 269 -23.54 13.71 20.73
N TYR A 270 -23.25 14.25 19.56
CA TYR A 270 -22.01 15.00 19.29
C TYR A 270 -22.03 16.37 19.99
N ALA A 271 -20.87 16.78 20.53
CA ALA A 271 -20.65 18.09 21.12
C ALA A 271 -20.85 19.22 20.09
N SER A 272 -21.00 20.46 20.56
CA SER A 272 -21.18 21.61 19.66
C SER A 272 -19.93 21.86 18.80
N LEU A 273 -20.08 22.42 17.58
CA LEU A 273 -18.93 22.75 16.73
C LEU A 273 -17.90 23.67 17.43
N PRO A 274 -18.29 24.73 18.16
CA PRO A 274 -17.33 25.53 18.94
C PRO A 274 -16.56 24.72 19.99
N LYS A 275 -17.22 23.74 20.64
CA LYS A 275 -16.56 22.82 21.57
C LYS A 275 -15.49 21.99 20.86
N CYS A 276 -15.86 21.36 19.75
CA CYS A 276 -14.93 20.54 18.98
C CYS A 276 -13.73 21.35 18.46
N LEU A 277 -13.94 22.58 18.01
CA LEU A 277 -12.87 23.47 17.55
C LEU A 277 -11.95 23.93 18.69
N SER A 278 -12.51 24.21 19.87
CA SER A 278 -11.72 24.55 21.07
C SER A 278 -10.86 23.36 21.52
N VAL A 279 -11.40 22.15 21.48
CA VAL A 279 -10.63 20.91 21.75
C VAL A 279 -9.51 20.73 20.73
N TRP A 280 -9.79 20.94 19.43
CA TRP A 280 -8.78 20.87 18.38
C TRP A 280 -7.66 21.92 18.58
N ALA A 281 -8.02 23.15 18.94
CA ALA A 281 -7.06 24.21 19.24
C ALA A 281 -6.17 23.84 20.44
N GLY A 282 -6.76 23.28 21.49
CA GLY A 282 -6.03 22.79 22.67
C GLY A 282 -4.99 21.72 22.33
N LYS A 283 -5.30 20.79 21.40
CA LYS A 283 -4.33 19.80 20.90
C LYS A 283 -3.10 20.45 20.24
N HIS A 284 -3.25 21.63 19.65
CA HIS A 284 -2.20 22.39 19.00
C HIS A 284 -1.59 23.47 19.91
N SER A 285 -1.68 23.28 21.23
CA SER A 285 -1.14 24.21 22.24
C SER A 285 -1.74 25.62 22.19
N MET A 286 -2.97 25.76 21.71
CA MET A 286 -3.72 27.03 21.69
C MET A 286 -4.89 27.00 22.68
N ASP A 287 -4.95 27.97 23.58
CA ASP A 287 -6.06 28.14 24.53
C ASP A 287 -7.10 29.13 24.00
N ILE A 288 -7.89 28.67 23.01
CA ILE A 288 -8.96 29.47 22.40
C ILE A 288 -10.32 29.01 22.96
N PRO A 289 -11.04 29.87 23.68
CA PRO A 289 -12.35 29.52 24.25
C PRO A 289 -13.43 29.25 23.19
N GLU A 290 -14.36 28.36 23.53
CA GLU A 290 -15.54 28.04 22.71
C GLU A 290 -16.37 29.28 22.34
N THR A 291 -16.38 30.30 23.20
CA THR A 291 -17.10 31.56 22.97
C THR A 291 -16.56 32.32 21.77
N PHE A 292 -15.25 32.28 21.51
CA PHE A 292 -14.64 32.95 20.35
C PHE A 292 -14.97 32.23 19.05
N PHE A 293 -14.89 30.89 19.03
CA PHE A 293 -15.35 30.12 17.88
C PHE A 293 -16.85 30.34 17.59
N SER A 294 -17.68 30.34 18.64
CA SER A 294 -19.11 30.66 18.51
C SER A 294 -19.32 32.05 17.91
N ASP A 295 -18.59 33.05 18.40
CA ASP A 295 -18.68 34.42 17.90
C ASP A 295 -18.24 34.53 16.44
N TRP A 296 -17.12 33.92 16.04
CA TRP A 296 -16.67 33.93 14.65
C TRP A 296 -17.70 33.27 13.72
N LEU A 297 -18.23 32.11 14.10
CA LEU A 297 -19.22 31.37 13.31
C LEU A 297 -20.56 32.13 13.16
N HIS A 298 -20.99 32.91 14.17
CA HIS A 298 -22.23 33.69 14.11
C HIS A 298 -22.07 35.08 13.48
N LYS A 299 -20.93 35.75 13.72
CA LYS A 299 -20.74 37.16 13.36
C LYS A 299 -20.10 37.34 11.98
N GLN A 300 -19.23 36.42 11.55
CA GLN A 300 -18.42 36.55 10.34
C GLN A 300 -18.79 35.50 9.28
N THR A 301 -18.35 35.72 8.04
CA THR A 301 -18.45 34.70 6.99
C THR A 301 -17.33 33.70 7.18
N THR A 302 -17.70 32.43 7.36
CA THR A 302 -16.74 31.35 7.66
C THR A 302 -16.88 30.20 6.67
N LEU A 303 -15.78 29.48 6.46
CA LEU A 303 -15.72 28.21 5.74
C LEU A 303 -15.38 27.11 6.74
N VAL A 304 -16.27 26.14 6.89
CA VAL A 304 -16.12 24.99 7.79
C VAL A 304 -15.92 23.73 6.94
N LEU A 305 -14.81 23.05 7.15
CA LEU A 305 -14.37 21.89 6.39
C LEU A 305 -14.45 20.65 7.30
N LEU A 306 -15.33 19.71 6.94
CA LEU A 306 -15.63 18.49 7.68
C LEU A 306 -15.11 17.28 6.87
N ASP A 307 -14.02 16.66 7.30
CA ASP A 307 -13.35 15.61 6.50
C ASP A 307 -13.68 14.18 6.98
N GLY A 308 -14.16 13.32 6.07
CA GLY A 308 -14.23 11.88 6.25
C GLY A 308 -15.44 11.36 7.02
N LEU A 309 -16.66 11.51 6.49
CA LEU A 309 -17.86 10.90 7.09
C LEU A 309 -17.80 9.37 7.04
N ASP A 310 -17.18 8.81 6.00
CA ASP A 310 -16.94 7.37 5.84
C ASP A 310 -16.00 6.80 6.90
N GLU A 311 -15.28 7.66 7.61
CA GLU A 311 -14.35 7.29 8.66
C GLU A 311 -15.03 7.12 10.02
N ILE A 312 -16.35 7.08 10.06
CA ILE A 312 -17.10 6.67 11.25
C ILE A 312 -17.59 5.26 10.97
N SER A 313 -16.94 4.26 11.57
CA SER A 313 -17.24 2.86 11.25
C SER A 313 -18.68 2.48 11.57
N ASP A 314 -19.21 2.94 12.71
CA ASP A 314 -20.57 2.64 13.15
C ASP A 314 -21.63 3.37 12.31
N GLN A 315 -22.57 2.60 11.74
CA GLN A 315 -23.63 3.14 10.88
C GLN A 315 -24.59 4.06 11.65
N GLU A 316 -24.97 3.73 12.89
CA GLU A 316 -25.87 4.56 13.69
C GLU A 316 -25.22 5.90 14.06
N GLN A 317 -23.92 5.88 14.36
CA GLN A 317 -23.13 7.09 14.57
C GLN A 317 -23.01 7.93 13.30
N ARG A 318 -22.88 7.33 12.11
CA ARG A 318 -22.92 8.07 10.83
C ARG A 318 -24.25 8.80 10.62
N VAL A 319 -25.37 8.17 10.99
CA VAL A 319 -26.69 8.81 10.97
C VAL A 319 -26.73 10.00 11.95
N LYS A 320 -26.20 9.83 13.17
CA LYS A 320 -26.08 10.92 14.15
C LYS A 320 -25.18 12.05 13.67
N ALA A 321 -24.08 11.74 12.97
CA ALA A 321 -23.17 12.72 12.43
C ALA A 321 -23.86 13.55 11.32
N CYS A 322 -24.64 12.92 10.44
CA CYS A 322 -25.46 13.64 9.46
C CYS A 322 -26.47 14.58 10.15
N ALA A 323 -27.19 14.09 11.16
CA ALA A 323 -28.12 14.90 11.94
C ALA A 323 -27.43 16.06 12.67
N TRP A 324 -26.20 15.86 13.14
CA TRP A 324 -25.38 16.90 13.76
C TRP A 324 -24.98 17.97 12.74
N ILE A 325 -24.48 17.58 11.57
CA ILE A 325 -24.14 18.50 10.46
C ILE A 325 -25.37 19.32 10.06
N ASP A 326 -26.54 18.70 9.96
CA ASP A 326 -27.78 19.40 9.65
C ASP A 326 -28.11 20.51 10.66
N ARG A 327 -27.92 20.24 11.96
CA ARG A 327 -28.09 21.27 13.01
C ARG A 327 -27.10 22.41 12.87
N LEU A 328 -25.86 22.14 12.47
CA LEU A 328 -24.85 23.19 12.25
C LEU A 328 -25.23 24.10 11.08
N VAL A 329 -25.66 23.50 9.97
CA VAL A 329 -26.08 24.26 8.79
C VAL A 329 -27.26 25.15 9.15
N VAL A 330 -28.22 24.68 9.94
CA VAL A 330 -29.35 25.51 10.40
C VAL A 330 -28.92 26.61 11.38
N GLY A 331 -28.06 26.29 12.34
CA GLY A 331 -27.64 27.20 13.41
C GLY A 331 -26.74 28.34 12.93
N PHE A 332 -25.72 28.05 12.11
CA PHE A 332 -24.72 29.03 11.69
C PHE A 332 -25.01 29.59 10.29
N LYS A 333 -25.89 30.60 10.23
CA LYS A 333 -26.41 31.17 8.97
C LYS A 333 -25.36 31.83 8.08
N LYS A 334 -24.25 32.32 8.64
CA LYS A 334 -23.16 32.96 7.90
C LYS A 334 -22.05 32.00 7.46
N SER A 335 -22.07 30.76 7.96
CA SER A 335 -21.08 29.74 7.66
C SER A 335 -21.42 28.96 6.41
N ARG A 336 -20.38 28.57 5.68
CA ARG A 336 -20.41 27.66 4.54
C ARG A 336 -19.72 26.36 4.92
N PHE A 337 -20.25 25.23 4.47
CA PHE A 337 -19.83 23.90 4.89
C PHE A 337 -19.41 23.06 3.70
N VAL A 338 -18.31 22.33 3.86
CA VAL A 338 -17.88 21.27 2.94
C VAL A 338 -17.74 20.00 3.75
N VAL A 339 -18.38 18.92 3.29
CA VAL A 339 -18.32 17.59 3.91
C VAL A 339 -17.75 16.62 2.88
N THR A 340 -16.77 15.80 3.25
CA THR A 340 -16.28 14.70 2.39
C THR A 340 -16.75 13.34 2.88
N SER A 341 -17.00 12.42 1.96
CA SER A 341 -17.27 11.01 2.25
C SER A 341 -16.86 10.11 1.09
N ARG A 342 -16.68 8.82 1.33
CA ARG A 342 -16.79 7.80 0.28
C ARG A 342 -18.25 7.57 -0.09
N TYR A 343 -18.46 7.01 -1.28
CA TYR A 343 -19.78 6.57 -1.71
C TYR A 343 -20.38 5.55 -0.75
N THR A 344 -19.59 4.54 -0.38
CA THR A 344 -19.97 3.51 0.58
C THR A 344 -20.23 4.05 2.00
N GLY A 345 -19.62 5.19 2.34
CA GLY A 345 -19.83 5.87 3.61
C GLY A 345 -21.11 6.69 3.68
N TYR A 346 -21.74 7.00 2.55
CA TYR A 346 -22.91 7.87 2.44
C TYR A 346 -24.02 7.21 1.59
N ARG A 347 -24.86 6.41 2.26
CA ARG A 347 -25.96 5.68 1.63
C ARG A 347 -27.31 6.10 2.17
N LYS A 348 -28.15 6.61 1.27
CA LYS A 348 -29.53 6.99 1.59
C LYS A 348 -30.39 5.81 2.02
N GLY A 349 -30.18 4.63 1.42
CA GLY A 349 -30.90 3.40 1.77
C GLY A 349 -30.68 2.98 3.23
N ASP A 350 -29.51 3.31 3.78
CA ASP A 350 -29.10 2.98 5.15
C ASP A 350 -29.46 4.09 6.16
N GLY A 351 -30.20 5.11 5.73
CA GLY A 351 -30.56 6.29 6.54
C GLY A 351 -29.43 7.32 6.70
N ILE A 352 -28.27 7.10 6.08
CA ILE A 352 -27.13 8.04 6.11
C ILE A 352 -27.34 9.08 5.00
N GLU A 353 -28.08 10.14 5.33
CA GLU A 353 -28.39 11.25 4.42
C GLU A 353 -28.40 12.59 5.15
N LEU A 354 -27.83 13.61 4.51
CA LEU A 354 -27.93 15.01 4.95
C LEU A 354 -29.29 15.57 4.52
N LYS A 355 -30.11 15.97 5.50
CA LYS A 355 -31.47 16.50 5.23
C LYS A 355 -31.45 17.95 4.78
N SER A 356 -30.41 18.70 5.17
CA SER A 356 -30.22 20.08 4.74
C SER A 356 -29.97 20.14 3.24
N GLN A 357 -30.47 21.21 2.61
CA GLN A 357 -30.23 21.44 1.18
C GLN A 357 -28.72 21.54 0.91
N HIS A 358 -28.21 20.60 0.11
CA HIS A 358 -26.81 20.49 -0.23
C HIS A 358 -26.63 20.25 -1.72
N THR A 359 -25.46 20.65 -2.24
CA THR A 359 -25.01 20.22 -3.56
C THR A 359 -24.06 19.05 -3.40
N ARG A 360 -24.27 17.98 -4.16
CA ARG A 360 -23.32 16.87 -4.26
C ARG A 360 -22.34 17.12 -5.40
N ALA A 361 -21.06 16.85 -5.17
CA ALA A 361 -20.02 16.86 -6.18
C ALA A 361 -19.12 15.65 -6.00
N ASP A 362 -19.02 14.84 -7.04
CA ASP A 362 -18.24 13.60 -7.02
C ASP A 362 -16.87 13.88 -7.65
N ILE A 363 -15.81 13.49 -6.92
CA ILE A 363 -14.43 13.54 -7.42
C ILE A 363 -14.29 12.50 -8.51
N MET A 364 -13.90 12.97 -9.68
CA MET A 364 -13.58 12.12 -10.81
C MET A 364 -12.10 11.75 -10.77
N ASP A 365 -11.80 10.58 -11.33
CA ASP A 365 -10.43 10.12 -11.54
C ASP A 365 -9.62 11.10 -12.40
N PHE A 366 -8.31 11.00 -12.31
CA PHE A 366 -7.43 11.74 -13.21
C PHE A 366 -7.61 11.28 -14.66
N THR A 367 -7.86 12.25 -15.55
CA THR A 367 -7.61 12.06 -16.99
C THR A 367 -6.13 11.76 -17.23
N ASP A 368 -5.80 11.18 -18.38
CA ASP A 368 -4.41 11.04 -18.85
C ASP A 368 -3.62 12.36 -18.78
N LYS A 369 -4.27 13.50 -19.08
CA LYS A 369 -3.64 14.82 -18.96
C LYS A 369 -3.28 15.17 -17.50
N GLN A 370 -4.24 15.03 -16.58
CA GLN A 370 -4.02 15.20 -15.14
C GLN A 370 -2.99 14.21 -14.58
N GLN A 371 -2.95 12.96 -15.05
CA GLN A 371 -1.93 11.98 -14.66
C GLN A 371 -0.54 12.45 -15.09
N SER A 372 -0.40 12.91 -16.34
CA SER A 372 0.86 13.46 -16.85
C SER A 372 1.28 14.72 -16.08
N GLU A 373 0.35 15.63 -15.79
CA GLU A 373 0.63 16.83 -15.00
C GLU A 373 1.08 16.47 -13.57
N PHE A 374 0.41 15.51 -12.94
CA PHE A 374 0.72 15.05 -11.59
C PHE A 374 2.11 14.41 -11.55
N LEU A 375 2.40 13.48 -12.46
CA LEU A 375 3.71 12.84 -12.56
C LEU A 375 4.82 13.85 -12.82
N GLY A 376 4.60 14.82 -13.72
CA GLY A 376 5.56 15.88 -14.00
C GLY A 376 5.89 16.71 -12.77
N LYS A 377 4.86 17.22 -12.07
CA LYS A 377 5.03 17.98 -10.82
C LYS A 377 5.67 17.14 -9.72
N TRP A 378 5.27 15.86 -9.61
CA TRP A 378 5.78 14.95 -8.60
C TRP A 378 7.25 14.63 -8.81
N PHE A 379 7.65 14.20 -10.01
CA PHE A 379 9.04 13.89 -10.33
C PHE A 379 9.91 15.13 -10.22
N LEU A 380 9.43 16.29 -10.67
CA LEU A 380 10.16 17.55 -10.50
C LEU A 380 10.41 17.84 -9.03
N ALA A 381 9.37 17.80 -8.18
CA ALA A 381 9.51 18.02 -6.75
C ALA A 381 10.46 16.99 -6.11
N ALA A 382 10.38 15.72 -6.50
CA ALA A 382 11.25 14.65 -6.01
C ALA A 382 12.72 14.86 -6.42
N TYR A 383 13.01 15.21 -7.67
CA TYR A 383 14.37 15.45 -8.15
C TYR A 383 14.96 16.77 -7.63
N MET A 384 14.13 17.80 -7.46
CA MET A 384 14.55 19.08 -6.84
C MET A 384 14.85 18.95 -5.35
N SER A 385 14.34 17.91 -4.68
CA SER A 385 14.69 17.60 -3.29
C SER A 385 16.07 16.95 -3.12
N GLU A 386 16.72 16.54 -4.21
CA GLU A 386 18.08 15.98 -4.16
C GLU A 386 19.13 17.07 -3.87
N LEU A 387 20.22 16.71 -3.18
CA LEU A 387 21.28 17.66 -2.88
C LEU A 387 22.02 18.09 -4.16
N LEU A 388 22.17 19.40 -4.34
CA LEU A 388 23.02 19.98 -5.38
C LEU A 388 24.48 19.55 -5.16
N PRO A 389 25.13 18.83 -6.11
CA PRO A 389 26.52 18.43 -5.96
C PRO A 389 27.46 19.62 -5.91
N ALA A 390 28.47 19.56 -5.04
CA ALA A 390 29.46 20.64 -4.89
C ALA A 390 30.16 20.96 -6.22
N GLY A 391 30.23 22.24 -6.57
CA GLY A 391 30.90 22.73 -7.79
C GLY A 391 30.07 22.69 -9.07
N LYS A 392 28.81 22.26 -9.03
CA LYS A 392 27.87 22.34 -10.17
C LYS A 392 27.18 23.70 -10.23
N ASN A 393 26.93 24.20 -11.45
CA ASN A 393 26.09 25.38 -11.67
C ASN A 393 24.62 25.04 -11.33
N GLN A 394 23.99 25.89 -10.52
CA GLN A 394 22.61 25.69 -10.06
C GLN A 394 21.60 25.63 -11.22
N GLN A 395 21.70 26.52 -12.22
CA GLN A 395 20.77 26.55 -13.36
C GLN A 395 20.89 25.31 -14.24
N GLU A 396 22.11 24.84 -14.47
CA GLU A 396 22.36 23.61 -15.24
C GLU A 396 21.85 22.38 -14.50
N TRP A 397 22.02 22.33 -13.18
CA TRP A 397 21.50 21.26 -12.34
C TRP A 397 19.96 21.24 -12.33
N GLU A 398 19.31 22.39 -12.10
CA GLU A 398 17.85 22.53 -12.13
C GLU A 398 17.28 22.08 -13.49
N SER A 399 17.90 22.51 -14.59
CA SER A 399 17.51 22.11 -15.95
C SER A 399 17.65 20.60 -16.17
N ASN A 400 18.69 19.97 -15.62
CA ASN A 400 18.88 18.53 -15.71
C ASN A 400 17.85 17.75 -14.86
N GLN A 401 17.48 18.27 -13.68
CA GLN A 401 16.42 17.65 -12.86
C GLN A 401 15.05 17.74 -13.55
N GLN A 402 14.74 18.87 -14.19
CA GLN A 402 13.54 19.00 -15.03
C GLN A 402 13.53 17.97 -16.16
N ARG A 403 14.63 17.85 -16.91
CA ARG A 403 14.73 16.88 -18.01
C ARG A 403 14.50 15.44 -17.54
N LYS A 404 15.09 15.03 -16.41
CA LYS A 404 14.85 13.70 -15.83
C LYS A 404 13.38 13.49 -15.44
N ALA A 405 12.75 14.52 -14.87
CA ALA A 405 11.34 14.47 -14.50
C ALA A 405 10.45 14.26 -15.73
N ASP A 406 10.73 14.98 -16.81
CA ASP A 406 10.00 14.88 -18.08
C ASP A 406 10.17 13.49 -18.72
N GLU A 407 11.41 13.00 -18.82
CA GLU A 407 11.73 11.67 -19.36
C GLU A 407 10.97 10.56 -18.60
N LYS A 408 10.94 10.65 -17.27
CA LYS A 408 10.25 9.67 -16.41
C LYS A 408 8.74 9.74 -16.56
N THR A 409 8.19 10.95 -16.64
CA THR A 409 6.76 11.18 -16.88
C THR A 409 6.32 10.57 -18.20
N VAL A 410 7.04 10.85 -19.28
CA VAL A 410 6.74 10.31 -20.62
C VAL A 410 6.77 8.78 -20.61
N ALA A 411 7.76 8.17 -19.96
CA ALA A 411 7.90 6.72 -19.93
C ALA A 411 6.72 6.02 -19.20
N ILE A 412 6.30 6.52 -18.03
CA ILE A 412 5.16 5.93 -17.29
C ILE A 412 3.87 6.10 -18.08
N ILE A 413 3.62 7.27 -18.67
CA ILE A 413 2.42 7.50 -19.47
C ILE A 413 2.40 6.59 -20.69
N ALA A 414 3.53 6.40 -21.38
CA ALA A 414 3.64 5.47 -22.49
C ALA A 414 3.35 4.02 -22.08
N PHE A 415 3.77 3.61 -20.87
CA PHE A 415 3.46 2.29 -20.32
C PHE A 415 1.97 2.12 -20.02
N LEU A 416 1.34 3.11 -19.37
CA LEU A 416 -0.09 3.06 -19.02
C LEU A 416 -1.00 3.07 -20.26
N ASN A 417 -0.58 3.74 -21.34
CA ASN A 417 -1.38 3.85 -22.57
C ASN A 417 -1.42 2.55 -23.42
N LYS A 418 -0.69 1.50 -23.05
CA LYS A 418 -0.78 0.21 -23.76
C LYS A 418 -2.12 -0.47 -23.50
N GLU A 419 -2.74 -1.07 -24.51
CA GLU A 419 -4.05 -1.73 -24.36
C GLU A 419 -4.05 -2.85 -23.29
N GLU A 420 -2.96 -3.61 -23.20
CA GLU A 420 -2.77 -4.66 -22.18
C GLU A 420 -2.78 -4.11 -20.74
N ASN A 421 -2.42 -2.84 -20.56
CA ASN A 421 -2.33 -2.16 -19.27
C ASN A 421 -3.57 -1.32 -18.96
N LYS A 422 -4.67 -1.48 -19.70
CA LYS A 422 -5.89 -0.66 -19.51
C LYS A 422 -6.45 -0.76 -18.09
N SER A 423 -6.38 -1.93 -17.45
CA SER A 423 -6.80 -2.11 -16.04
C SER A 423 -5.90 -1.34 -15.07
N LEU A 424 -4.59 -1.32 -15.32
CA LEU A 424 -3.63 -0.53 -14.56
C LEU A 424 -3.79 0.97 -14.81
N GLN A 425 -4.07 1.39 -16.05
CA GLN A 425 -4.36 2.79 -16.39
C GLN A 425 -5.56 3.31 -15.60
N LEU A 426 -6.62 2.49 -15.47
CA LEU A 426 -7.79 2.83 -14.64
C LEU A 426 -7.42 3.00 -13.17
N LEU A 427 -6.47 2.22 -12.65
CA LEU A 427 -5.99 2.34 -11.26
C LEU A 427 -5.02 3.50 -11.07
N ALA A 428 -4.15 3.75 -12.04
CA ALA A 428 -3.24 4.89 -12.08
C ALA A 428 -4.00 6.23 -12.22
N ALA A 429 -5.28 6.18 -12.60
CA ALA A 429 -6.17 7.33 -12.52
C ALA A 429 -6.48 7.75 -11.07
N VAL A 430 -6.23 6.88 -10.08
CA VAL A 430 -6.27 7.20 -8.64
C VAL A 430 -4.94 7.81 -8.20
N PRO A 431 -4.93 9.07 -7.70
CA PRO A 431 -3.70 9.81 -7.39
C PRO A 431 -2.70 9.08 -6.48
N MET A 432 -3.18 8.39 -5.44
CA MET A 432 -2.31 7.65 -4.51
C MET A 432 -1.54 6.51 -5.18
N LEU A 433 -2.20 5.76 -6.06
CA LEU A 433 -1.58 4.63 -6.78
C LEU A 433 -0.59 5.13 -7.82
N LEU A 434 -0.93 6.22 -8.51
CA LEU A 434 -0.04 6.90 -9.44
C LEU A 434 1.26 7.36 -8.76
N GLN A 435 1.14 7.91 -7.54
CA GLN A 435 2.29 8.31 -6.74
C GLN A 435 3.20 7.12 -6.41
N ILE A 436 2.63 5.97 -6.06
CA ILE A 436 3.41 4.76 -5.74
C ILE A 436 4.12 4.23 -6.99
N MET A 437 3.46 4.24 -8.16
CA MET A 437 4.11 3.89 -9.42
C MET A 437 5.30 4.81 -9.72
N ALA A 438 5.14 6.12 -9.49
CA ALA A 438 6.22 7.09 -9.68
C ALA A 438 7.44 6.80 -8.78
N ILE A 439 7.19 6.43 -7.52
CA ILE A 439 8.23 6.04 -6.55
C ILE A 439 8.97 4.78 -7.03
N LEU A 440 8.22 3.72 -7.33
CA LEU A 440 8.79 2.43 -7.75
C LEU A 440 9.63 2.59 -9.03
N TRP A 441 9.19 3.41 -9.97
CA TRP A 441 9.94 3.67 -11.20
C TRP A 441 11.19 4.54 -10.96
N LYS A 442 11.11 5.56 -10.10
CA LYS A 442 12.27 6.40 -9.75
C LYS A 442 13.39 5.56 -9.16
N GLU A 443 13.05 4.70 -8.21
CA GLU A 443 14.02 3.93 -7.42
C GLU A 443 14.46 2.63 -8.08
N ARG A 444 13.52 1.88 -8.70
CA ARG A 444 13.74 0.48 -9.09
C ARG A 444 13.70 0.22 -10.59
N GLN A 445 13.35 1.24 -11.39
CA GLN A 445 13.18 1.08 -12.85
C GLN A 445 12.21 -0.05 -13.23
N TYR A 446 11.22 -0.32 -12.40
CA TYR A 446 10.23 -1.39 -12.57
C TYR A 446 8.81 -0.83 -12.46
N LEU A 447 7.92 -1.24 -13.38
CA LEU A 447 6.50 -0.93 -13.35
C LEU A 447 5.70 -2.21 -13.08
N PRO A 448 4.72 -2.18 -12.17
CA PRO A 448 3.76 -3.27 -11.99
C PRO A 448 2.95 -3.53 -13.26
N GLU A 449 2.70 -4.80 -13.59
CA GLU A 449 1.88 -5.26 -14.73
C GLU A 449 0.44 -5.64 -14.31
N THR A 450 0.22 -5.86 -13.01
CA THR A 450 -1.12 -6.12 -12.45
C THR A 450 -1.47 -5.24 -11.26
N ARG A 451 -2.78 -5.09 -10.97
CA ARG A 451 -3.25 -4.36 -9.78
C ARG A 451 -2.71 -4.94 -8.48
N VAL A 452 -2.63 -6.26 -8.42
CA VAL A 452 -2.08 -6.98 -7.27
C VAL A 452 -0.61 -6.62 -7.12
N GLU A 453 0.18 -6.66 -8.20
CA GLU A 453 1.58 -6.27 -8.15
C GLU A 453 1.77 -4.83 -7.70
N LEU A 454 0.89 -3.91 -8.10
CA LEU A 454 0.96 -2.52 -7.68
C LEU A 454 0.74 -2.37 -6.17
N TYR A 455 -0.28 -3.03 -5.62
CA TYR A 455 -0.54 -3.03 -4.18
C TYR A 455 0.50 -3.82 -3.38
N ASN A 456 0.99 -4.93 -3.93
CA ASN A 456 2.07 -5.73 -3.38
C ASN A 456 3.35 -4.88 -3.28
N ALA A 457 3.70 -4.19 -4.36
CA ALA A 457 4.85 -3.30 -4.40
C ALA A 457 4.69 -2.12 -3.45
N ALA A 458 3.49 -1.53 -3.36
CA ALA A 458 3.14 -0.50 -2.39
C ALA A 458 3.39 -0.95 -0.94
N VAL A 459 2.82 -2.09 -0.55
CA VAL A 459 2.94 -2.63 0.80
C VAL A 459 4.37 -3.03 1.11
N ASN A 460 5.07 -3.69 0.18
CA ASN A 460 6.50 -4.02 0.32
C ASN A 460 7.37 -2.77 0.48
N TYR A 461 7.07 -1.71 -0.27
CA TYR A 461 7.78 -0.45 -0.18
C TYR A 461 7.64 0.15 1.22
N ILE A 462 6.41 0.21 1.72
CA ILE A 462 6.07 0.77 3.04
C ILE A 462 6.70 -0.04 4.19
N LEU A 463 6.67 -1.38 4.11
CA LEU A 463 7.03 -2.26 5.23
C LEU A 463 8.52 -2.61 5.35
N ASP A 464 9.28 -2.61 4.25
CA ASP A 464 10.64 -3.19 4.25
C ASP A 464 11.63 -2.30 3.53
N TYR A 465 11.33 -1.95 2.28
CA TYR A 465 12.30 -1.25 1.44
C TYR A 465 12.65 0.15 1.95
N ARG A 466 11.66 0.88 2.48
CA ARG A 466 11.86 2.19 3.09
C ARG A 466 12.86 2.17 4.25
N ASP A 467 12.83 1.12 5.08
CA ASP A 467 13.71 1.00 6.25
C ASP A 467 15.14 0.65 5.82
N ARG A 468 15.30 -0.28 4.88
CA ARG A 468 16.64 -0.68 4.38
C ARG A 468 17.40 0.45 3.71
N GLN A 469 16.71 1.35 3.02
CA GLN A 469 17.31 2.56 2.41
C GLN A 469 17.82 3.57 3.44
N ARG A 470 17.47 3.41 4.72
CA ARG A 470 17.97 4.23 5.84
C ARG A 470 19.06 3.52 6.65
N GLU A 471 19.57 2.40 6.14
CA GLU A 471 20.45 1.47 6.89
C GLU A 471 19.79 0.93 8.17
N LEU A 472 18.45 0.97 8.24
CA LEU A 472 17.68 0.45 9.34
C LEU A 472 17.13 -0.93 8.95
N TYR A 473 17.38 -1.92 9.79
CA TYR A 473 16.79 -3.24 9.60
C TYR A 473 15.35 -3.19 10.12
N PRO A 474 14.35 -3.53 9.29
CA PRO A 474 12.97 -3.57 9.76
C PRO A 474 12.81 -4.72 10.77
N LEU A 475 11.95 -4.51 11.76
CA LEU A 475 11.66 -5.52 12.82
C LEU A 475 11.23 -6.86 12.22
N LEU A 476 10.46 -6.80 11.13
CA LEU A 476 10.07 -7.93 10.33
C LEU A 476 10.31 -7.62 8.86
N SER A 477 10.64 -8.65 8.07
CA SER A 477 10.65 -8.50 6.60
C SER A 477 9.23 -8.21 6.10
N ALA A 478 9.07 -7.59 4.91
CA ALA A 478 7.73 -7.34 4.37
C ALA A 478 6.91 -8.63 4.21
N GLU A 479 7.56 -9.76 3.94
CA GLU A 479 6.90 -11.06 3.90
C GLU A 479 6.35 -11.46 5.28
N ASP A 480 7.18 -11.40 6.32
CA ASP A 480 6.79 -11.76 7.69
C ASP A 480 5.73 -10.79 8.23
N ALA A 481 5.91 -9.50 7.98
CA ALA A 481 4.94 -8.47 8.35
C ALA A 481 3.57 -8.73 7.70
N ARG A 482 3.53 -9.16 6.43
CA ARG A 482 2.26 -9.56 5.79
C ARG A 482 1.67 -10.83 6.36
N ARG A 483 2.48 -11.79 6.80
CA ARG A 483 1.98 -13.00 7.48
C ARG A 483 1.21 -12.64 8.75
N VAL A 484 1.57 -11.53 9.40
CA VAL A 484 0.84 -10.99 10.57
C VAL A 484 -0.32 -10.09 10.15
N LEU A 485 -0.11 -9.19 9.18
CA LEU A 485 -1.09 -8.17 8.79
C LEU A 485 -2.25 -8.71 7.95
N ALA A 486 -2.05 -9.75 7.15
CA ALA A 486 -3.09 -10.32 6.30
C ALA A 486 -4.19 -11.05 7.12
N PRO A 487 -3.85 -11.92 8.09
CA PRO A 487 -4.84 -12.46 9.05
C PRO A 487 -5.55 -11.37 9.85
N LEU A 488 -4.82 -10.36 10.34
CA LEU A 488 -5.43 -9.22 11.03
C LEU A 488 -6.44 -8.50 10.14
N SER A 489 -6.08 -8.24 8.87
CA SER A 489 -6.95 -7.55 7.93
C SER A 489 -8.21 -8.36 7.62
N LEU A 490 -8.09 -9.68 7.47
CA LEU A 490 -9.25 -10.56 7.29
C LEU A 490 -10.11 -10.65 8.55
N TRP A 491 -9.51 -10.68 9.75
CA TRP A 491 -10.25 -10.62 11.01
C TRP A 491 -11.06 -9.32 11.13
N MET A 492 -10.45 -8.18 10.79
CA MET A 492 -11.15 -6.90 10.75
C MET A 492 -12.30 -6.89 9.73
N GLN A 493 -12.16 -7.69 8.67
CA GLN A 493 -13.13 -7.81 7.59
C GLN A 493 -14.31 -8.73 7.96
N GLU A 494 -14.04 -9.90 8.57
CA GLU A 494 -15.03 -10.96 8.88
C GLU A 494 -15.70 -10.79 10.25
N GLU A 495 -14.94 -10.43 11.29
CA GLU A 495 -15.44 -10.44 12.68
C GLU A 495 -15.73 -9.03 13.20
N LEU A 496 -14.82 -8.09 12.95
CA LEU A 496 -14.93 -6.75 13.53
C LEU A 496 -15.87 -5.84 12.74
N GLU A 497 -15.85 -5.95 11.41
CA GLU A 497 -16.63 -5.14 10.47
C GLU A 497 -16.42 -3.61 10.65
N LYS A 498 -15.24 -3.19 11.12
CA LYS A 498 -14.87 -1.79 11.34
C LYS A 498 -13.44 -1.49 10.88
N ASP A 499 -13.17 -0.23 10.56
CA ASP A 499 -11.85 0.21 10.09
C ASP A 499 -10.87 0.46 11.25
N GLU A 500 -11.35 0.67 12.49
CA GLU A 500 -10.56 0.84 13.70
C GLU A 500 -10.72 -0.36 14.63
N ALA A 501 -9.66 -0.68 15.35
CA ALA A 501 -9.62 -1.78 16.31
C ALA A 501 -8.90 -1.36 17.59
N GLU A 502 -9.34 -1.88 18.74
CA GLU A 502 -8.71 -1.60 20.02
C GLU A 502 -7.25 -2.09 20.03
N LYS A 503 -6.33 -1.26 20.55
CA LYS A 503 -4.89 -1.56 20.57
C LYS A 503 -4.60 -2.92 21.21
N ALA A 504 -5.31 -3.25 22.29
CA ALA A 504 -5.15 -4.52 23.00
C ALA A 504 -5.55 -5.72 22.12
N GLU A 505 -6.67 -5.65 21.42
CA GLU A 505 -7.14 -6.71 20.53
C GLU A 505 -6.24 -6.87 19.30
N VAL A 506 -5.82 -5.76 18.68
CA VAL A 506 -4.87 -5.78 17.57
C VAL A 506 -3.57 -6.45 17.99
N GLN A 507 -3.02 -6.06 19.15
CA GLN A 507 -1.80 -6.65 19.67
C GLN A 507 -2.00 -8.14 19.96
N GLN A 508 -3.14 -8.56 20.51
CA GLN A 508 -3.44 -9.97 20.75
C GLN A 508 -3.48 -10.77 19.44
N LYS A 509 -4.23 -10.31 18.44
CA LYS A 509 -4.35 -10.98 17.12
C LYS A 509 -3.01 -11.02 16.40
N MET A 510 -2.22 -9.94 16.47
CA MET A 510 -0.87 -9.93 15.91
C MET A 510 0.07 -10.87 16.66
N GLN A 511 -0.02 -10.96 18.00
CA GLN A 511 0.86 -11.81 18.79
C GLN A 511 0.71 -13.28 18.43
N ILE A 512 -0.53 -13.73 18.18
CA ILE A 512 -0.82 -15.11 17.72
C ILE A 512 -0.01 -15.44 16.46
N GLU A 513 -0.02 -14.55 15.47
CA GLU A 513 0.73 -14.75 14.22
C GLU A 513 2.24 -14.59 14.42
N LEU A 514 2.68 -13.64 15.25
CA LEU A 514 4.08 -13.41 15.58
C LEU A 514 4.72 -14.62 16.26
N ASP A 515 3.99 -15.29 17.16
CA ASP A 515 4.46 -16.48 17.88
C ASP A 515 4.78 -17.63 16.90
N THR A 516 4.13 -17.67 15.73
CA THR A 516 4.43 -18.66 14.68
C THR A 516 5.73 -18.41 13.92
N LEU A 517 6.25 -17.18 13.94
CA LEU A 517 7.40 -16.77 13.14
C LEU A 517 8.76 -17.14 13.77
N ASN A 518 8.75 -17.69 14.99
CA ASN A 518 9.94 -18.12 15.75
C ASN A 518 10.99 -16.97 15.87
N LYS A 519 10.51 -15.75 16.11
CA LYS A 519 11.30 -14.51 16.24
C LYS A 519 10.98 -13.81 17.55
N SER A 520 11.96 -13.12 18.14
CA SER A 520 11.81 -12.37 19.39
C SER A 520 11.20 -10.97 19.17
N VAL A 521 10.05 -10.88 18.51
CA VAL A 521 9.34 -9.62 18.25
C VAL A 521 7.99 -9.65 18.96
N THR A 522 7.70 -8.62 19.76
CA THR A 522 6.42 -8.49 20.46
C THR A 522 5.42 -7.67 19.63
N ALA A 523 4.13 -7.95 19.78
CA ALA A 523 3.08 -7.20 19.10
C ALA A 523 3.09 -5.70 19.44
N PRO A 524 3.32 -5.24 20.69
CA PRO A 524 3.49 -3.83 20.99
C PRO A 524 4.64 -3.17 20.21
N ASP A 525 5.80 -3.81 20.14
CA ASP A 525 6.96 -3.27 19.40
C ASP A 525 6.68 -3.21 17.89
N PHE A 526 6.01 -4.24 17.36
CA PHE A 526 5.62 -4.28 15.96
C PHE A 526 4.56 -3.22 15.62
N CYS A 527 3.53 -3.06 16.46
CA CYS A 527 2.52 -2.01 16.29
C CYS A 527 3.17 -0.61 16.33
N LYS A 528 4.06 -0.37 17.29
CA LYS A 528 4.81 0.87 17.38
C LYS A 528 5.63 1.13 16.12
N ASN A 529 6.29 0.10 15.57
CA ASN A 529 7.00 0.21 14.30
C ASN A 529 6.06 0.53 13.12
N LEU A 530 4.87 -0.07 13.08
CA LEU A 530 3.90 0.18 12.02
C LEU A 530 3.32 1.60 12.06
N VAL A 531 3.21 2.21 13.25
CA VAL A 531 2.75 3.58 13.46
C VAL A 531 3.87 4.59 13.24
N ASP A 532 4.94 4.49 14.02
CA ASP A 532 6.01 5.50 14.08
C ASP A 532 6.90 5.46 12.83
N ARG A 533 7.13 4.26 12.28
CA ARG A 533 8.08 4.04 11.18
C ARG A 533 7.39 3.78 9.85
N ALA A 534 6.70 2.64 9.71
CA ALA A 534 6.10 2.25 8.44
C ALA A 534 5.00 3.22 8.03
N GLY A 535 4.23 3.73 9.00
CA GLY A 535 3.07 4.58 8.76
C GLY A 535 1.94 3.86 8.04
N LEU A 536 1.89 2.53 8.14
CA LEU A 536 0.80 1.70 7.62
C LEU A 536 -0.39 1.70 8.58
N LEU A 537 -0.09 1.79 9.88
CA LEU A 537 -1.08 2.05 10.93
C LEU A 537 -0.95 3.50 11.42
N VAL A 538 -2.02 4.01 12.00
CA VAL A 538 -2.05 5.28 12.74
C VAL A 538 -2.74 5.06 14.08
N ASP A 539 -2.27 5.78 15.10
CA ASP A 539 -3.02 5.93 16.34
C ASP A 539 -4.32 6.67 16.05
N TYR A 540 -5.43 6.07 16.48
CA TYR A 540 -6.75 6.68 16.43
C TYR A 540 -7.27 6.83 17.86
N GLY A 541 -7.35 8.07 18.32
CA GLY A 541 -7.57 8.36 19.73
C GLY A 541 -6.47 7.78 20.63
N ASP A 542 -6.78 7.61 21.92
CA ASP A 542 -5.80 7.12 22.90
C ASP A 542 -5.65 5.59 22.86
N LYS A 543 -6.68 4.86 22.37
CA LYS A 543 -6.83 3.41 22.59
C LYS A 543 -6.97 2.55 21.33
N GLU A 544 -7.02 3.12 20.13
CA GLU A 544 -7.31 2.35 18.91
C GLU A 544 -6.22 2.50 17.84
N TYR A 545 -6.13 1.51 16.96
CA TYR A 545 -5.34 1.54 15.74
C TYR A 545 -6.25 1.52 14.51
N ARG A 546 -5.79 2.14 13.43
CA ARG A 546 -6.43 2.09 12.12
C ARG A 546 -5.37 1.99 11.02
N PHE A 547 -5.67 1.30 9.91
CA PHE A 547 -4.86 1.39 8.70
C PHE A 547 -4.92 2.81 8.09
N ARG A 548 -3.77 3.40 7.78
CA ARG A 548 -3.69 4.74 7.17
C ARG A 548 -4.52 4.85 5.88
N HIS A 549 -4.59 3.77 5.11
CA HIS A 549 -5.46 3.67 3.94
C HIS A 549 -6.22 2.35 3.95
N LYS A 550 -7.56 2.42 3.88
CA LYS A 550 -8.46 1.25 3.85
C LYS A 550 -8.09 0.25 2.73
N SER A 551 -7.66 0.75 1.57
CA SER A 551 -7.32 -0.08 0.42
C SER A 551 -6.16 -1.04 0.68
N PHE A 552 -5.23 -0.70 1.59
CA PHE A 552 -4.18 -1.65 1.98
C PHE A 552 -4.73 -2.79 2.83
N ARG A 553 -5.69 -2.50 3.71
CA ARG A 553 -6.40 -3.51 4.48
C ARG A 553 -7.23 -4.42 3.55
N GLU A 554 -7.97 -3.85 2.62
CA GLU A 554 -8.79 -4.61 1.64
C GLU A 554 -7.90 -5.52 0.77
N TYR A 555 -6.76 -5.02 0.31
CA TYR A 555 -5.75 -5.83 -0.39
C TYR A 555 -5.23 -6.98 0.48
N LEU A 556 -4.81 -6.70 1.71
CA LEU A 556 -4.28 -7.70 2.63
C LEU A 556 -5.34 -8.76 3.01
N ALA A 557 -6.61 -8.36 3.16
CA ALA A 557 -7.73 -9.27 3.34
C ALA A 557 -7.90 -10.18 2.11
N GLY A 558 -7.84 -9.62 0.90
CA GLY A 558 -7.88 -10.41 -0.35
C GLY A 558 -6.73 -11.42 -0.46
N VAL A 559 -5.50 -11.03 -0.08
CA VAL A 559 -4.34 -11.94 0.00
C VAL A 559 -4.57 -13.07 1.00
N GLN A 560 -5.20 -12.79 2.13
CA GLN A 560 -5.48 -13.82 3.14
C GLN A 560 -6.62 -14.75 2.70
N LEU A 561 -7.63 -14.24 2.00
CA LEU A 561 -8.72 -15.05 1.43
C LEU A 561 -8.18 -16.11 0.47
N GLU A 562 -7.23 -15.76 -0.39
CA GLU A 562 -6.59 -16.71 -1.31
C GLU A 562 -5.97 -17.90 -0.54
N LYS A 563 -5.21 -17.62 0.52
CA LYS A 563 -4.62 -18.65 1.38
C LYS A 563 -5.66 -19.48 2.13
N LYS A 564 -6.75 -18.85 2.58
CA LYS A 564 -7.85 -19.51 3.29
C LYS A 564 -8.55 -20.51 2.35
N MET A 565 -8.86 -20.09 1.13
CA MET A 565 -9.59 -20.90 0.14
C MET A 565 -8.74 -22.05 -0.43
N HIS A 566 -7.42 -21.88 -0.54
CA HIS A 566 -6.51 -22.99 -0.84
C HIS A 566 -6.53 -24.11 0.23
N ARG A 567 -6.90 -23.80 1.48
CA ARG A 567 -6.96 -24.77 2.59
C ARG A 567 -8.34 -25.40 2.74
N THR A 568 -9.41 -24.63 2.53
CA THR A 568 -10.80 -25.07 2.75
C THR A 568 -11.75 -24.55 1.68
N LEU A 569 -11.90 -25.28 0.57
CA LEU A 569 -12.85 -24.93 -0.51
C LEU A 569 -14.33 -24.84 -0.05
N GLY A 570 -14.68 -25.43 1.10
CA GLY A 570 -16.02 -25.37 1.68
C GLY A 570 -16.43 -24.00 2.22
N GLU A 571 -15.49 -23.06 2.39
CA GLU A 571 -15.78 -21.71 2.88
C GLU A 571 -16.17 -20.74 1.75
N LEU A 572 -16.12 -21.18 0.49
CA LEU A 572 -16.56 -20.38 -0.66
C LEU A 572 -18.04 -19.99 -0.55
N ASP A 573 -18.89 -20.85 0.00
CA ASP A 573 -20.33 -20.56 0.11
C ASP A 573 -20.62 -19.35 1.01
N ALA A 574 -19.85 -19.19 2.09
CA ALA A 574 -19.94 -18.02 2.96
C ALA A 574 -19.48 -16.75 2.23
N LEU A 575 -18.40 -16.85 1.45
CA LEU A 575 -17.88 -15.74 0.65
C LEU A 575 -18.86 -15.32 -0.46
N ILE A 576 -19.55 -16.26 -1.11
CA ILE A 576 -20.61 -15.98 -2.09
C ILE A 576 -21.80 -15.27 -1.43
N GLY A 577 -22.09 -15.56 -0.15
CA GLY A 577 -23.12 -14.86 0.63
C GLY A 577 -22.90 -13.34 0.70
N HIS A 578 -21.64 -12.90 0.59
CA HIS A 578 -21.25 -11.49 0.58
C HIS A 578 -21.14 -10.87 -0.83
N PHE A 579 -21.53 -11.60 -1.87
CA PHE A 579 -21.40 -11.13 -3.26
C PHE A 579 -22.33 -9.93 -3.53
N GLY A 580 -21.73 -8.75 -3.72
CA GLY A 580 -22.45 -7.49 -3.91
C GLY A 580 -22.45 -6.59 -2.68
N ASP A 581 -22.01 -7.09 -1.52
CA ASP A 581 -21.80 -6.29 -0.32
C ASP A 581 -20.62 -5.34 -0.53
N ASP A 582 -20.84 -4.05 -0.33
CA ASP A 582 -19.79 -3.05 -0.52
C ASP A 582 -18.62 -3.17 0.45
N TRP A 583 -18.84 -3.80 1.60
CA TRP A 583 -17.76 -4.10 2.53
C TRP A 583 -16.77 -5.09 1.90
N TRP A 584 -17.26 -6.01 1.05
CA TRP A 584 -16.54 -7.16 0.50
C TRP A 584 -16.09 -7.01 -0.95
N GLU A 585 -16.59 -6.01 -1.67
CA GLU A 585 -16.33 -5.81 -3.09
C GLU A 585 -14.83 -5.74 -3.45
N GLU A 586 -14.06 -4.88 -2.78
CA GLU A 586 -12.62 -4.77 -3.04
C GLU A 586 -11.80 -5.99 -2.56
N PRO A 587 -12.04 -6.54 -1.35
CA PRO A 587 -11.43 -7.81 -0.95
C PRO A 587 -11.66 -8.95 -1.95
N LEU A 588 -12.87 -9.06 -2.52
CA LEU A 588 -13.20 -10.07 -3.55
C LEU A 588 -12.42 -9.86 -4.85
N ARG A 589 -12.25 -8.60 -5.27
CA ARG A 589 -11.47 -8.25 -6.46
C ARG A 589 -9.98 -8.58 -6.29
N PHE A 590 -9.41 -8.25 -5.13
CA PHE A 590 -8.03 -8.64 -4.81
C PHE A 590 -7.86 -10.15 -4.65
N PHE A 591 -8.85 -10.85 -4.12
CA PHE A 591 -8.87 -12.31 -4.08
C PHE A 591 -8.80 -12.86 -5.51
N ILE A 592 -9.78 -12.56 -6.38
CA ILE A 592 -9.83 -13.09 -7.74
C ILE A 592 -8.62 -12.68 -8.60
N GLY A 593 -8.06 -11.48 -8.39
CA GLY A 593 -6.86 -11.04 -9.10
C GLY A 593 -5.59 -11.86 -8.81
N GLN A 594 -5.64 -12.79 -7.83
CA GLN A 594 -4.49 -13.57 -7.37
C GLN A 594 -4.68 -15.08 -7.49
N VAL A 595 -5.92 -15.56 -7.63
CA VAL A 595 -6.19 -17.00 -7.64
C VAL A 595 -5.71 -17.68 -8.91
N ASP A 596 -5.42 -18.97 -8.78
CA ASP A 596 -5.18 -19.85 -9.92
C ASP A 596 -6.45 -20.16 -10.70
N ALA A 597 -6.29 -20.87 -11.81
CA ALA A 597 -7.37 -21.22 -12.71
C ALA A 597 -8.42 -22.13 -12.04
N GLU A 598 -8.01 -22.96 -11.09
CA GLU A 598 -8.84 -23.92 -10.38
C GLU A 598 -9.78 -23.24 -9.38
N ILE A 599 -9.26 -22.35 -8.55
CA ILE A 599 -10.07 -21.60 -7.59
C ILE A 599 -11.00 -20.62 -8.32
N PHE A 600 -10.55 -19.99 -9.41
CA PHE A 600 -11.42 -19.16 -10.24
C PHE A 600 -12.64 -19.96 -10.75
N ASP A 601 -12.40 -21.16 -11.30
CA ASP A 601 -13.46 -22.02 -11.82
C ASP A 601 -14.41 -22.51 -10.72
N ALA A 602 -13.87 -22.85 -9.54
CA ALA A 602 -14.66 -23.25 -8.37
C ALA A 602 -15.53 -22.10 -7.83
N PHE A 603 -14.98 -20.88 -7.77
CA PHE A 603 -15.75 -19.68 -7.38
C PHE A 603 -16.91 -19.44 -8.35
N MET A 604 -16.66 -19.55 -9.66
CA MET A 604 -17.70 -19.41 -10.68
C MET A 604 -18.77 -20.51 -10.56
N GLU A 605 -18.37 -21.76 -10.32
CA GLU A 605 -19.33 -22.85 -10.09
C GLU A 605 -20.26 -22.54 -8.91
N ARG A 606 -19.68 -22.16 -7.75
CA ARG A 606 -20.48 -21.84 -6.55
C ARG A 606 -21.37 -20.62 -6.72
N LEU A 607 -20.88 -19.57 -7.38
CA LEU A 607 -21.69 -18.37 -7.66
C LEU A 607 -22.93 -18.74 -8.49
N PHE A 608 -22.75 -19.48 -9.58
CA PHE A 608 -23.86 -19.85 -10.47
C PHE A 608 -24.74 -21.00 -9.95
N ASP A 609 -24.27 -21.77 -8.97
CA ASP A 609 -25.09 -22.74 -8.24
C ASP A 609 -25.88 -22.12 -7.08
N SER A 610 -25.48 -20.92 -6.63
CA SER A 610 -26.21 -20.18 -5.59
C SER A 610 -27.50 -19.53 -6.12
N SER A 611 -28.46 -19.31 -5.21
CA SER A 611 -29.72 -18.62 -5.51
C SER A 611 -29.53 -17.16 -5.94
N LEU A 612 -28.40 -16.53 -5.58
CA LEU A 612 -28.05 -15.17 -6.02
C LEU A 612 -28.00 -15.04 -7.55
N SER A 613 -27.53 -16.08 -8.24
CA SER A 613 -27.37 -16.05 -9.70
C SER A 613 -28.67 -16.04 -10.50
N GLU A 614 -29.81 -16.33 -9.87
CA GLU A 614 -31.12 -16.30 -10.55
C GLU A 614 -31.55 -14.87 -10.90
N GLU A 615 -31.17 -13.90 -10.06
CA GLU A 615 -31.52 -12.50 -10.24
C GLU A 615 -30.42 -11.60 -9.67
N LEU A 616 -29.39 -11.33 -10.49
CA LEU A 616 -28.32 -10.41 -10.12
C LEU A 616 -28.79 -8.97 -10.33
N THR A 617 -28.61 -8.14 -9.30
CA THR A 617 -28.74 -6.68 -9.43
C THR A 617 -27.75 -6.16 -10.47
N GLN A 618 -27.98 -4.97 -11.03
CA GLN A 618 -27.04 -4.38 -11.98
C GLN A 618 -25.62 -4.31 -11.39
N LYS A 619 -25.51 -3.81 -10.15
CA LYS A 619 -24.23 -3.76 -9.41
C LYS A 619 -23.49 -5.11 -9.36
N GLN A 620 -24.21 -6.19 -9.08
CA GLN A 620 -23.62 -7.53 -9.02
C GLN A 620 -23.19 -8.07 -10.38
N GLN A 621 -23.91 -7.72 -11.45
CA GLN A 621 -23.49 -8.06 -12.82
C GLN A 621 -22.16 -7.37 -13.16
N ASP A 622 -22.00 -6.12 -12.74
CA ASP A 622 -20.80 -5.32 -13.04
C ASP A 622 -19.59 -5.85 -12.29
N LEU A 623 -19.80 -6.19 -11.02
CA LEU A 623 -18.81 -6.86 -10.20
C LEU A 623 -18.36 -8.17 -10.86
N LEU A 624 -19.30 -9.00 -11.34
CA LEU A 624 -18.97 -10.26 -12.03
C LEU A 624 -18.06 -10.04 -13.25
N ILE A 625 -18.39 -9.07 -14.11
CA ILE A 625 -17.57 -8.74 -15.28
C ILE A 625 -16.19 -8.21 -14.86
N THR A 626 -16.14 -7.38 -13.83
CA THR A 626 -14.89 -6.85 -13.28
C THR A 626 -13.98 -7.96 -12.77
N LEU A 627 -14.53 -8.90 -11.99
CA LEU A 627 -13.78 -10.05 -11.47
C LEU A 627 -13.21 -10.90 -12.61
N ILE A 628 -13.99 -11.12 -13.67
CA ILE A 628 -13.50 -11.83 -14.86
C ILE A 628 -12.34 -11.08 -15.48
N GLN A 629 -12.43 -9.77 -15.70
CA GLN A 629 -11.36 -9.00 -16.33
C GLN A 629 -10.06 -9.04 -15.53
N GLU A 630 -10.17 -8.96 -14.20
CA GLU A 630 -9.03 -8.92 -13.28
C GLU A 630 -8.39 -10.28 -13.02
N ALA A 631 -9.07 -11.38 -13.29
CA ALA A 631 -8.53 -12.72 -13.10
C ALA A 631 -7.33 -12.99 -14.04
N PRO A 632 -6.16 -13.38 -13.49
CA PRO A 632 -4.96 -13.66 -14.29
C PRO A 632 -5.16 -14.90 -15.17
N GLN A 633 -5.86 -15.91 -14.64
CA GLN A 633 -6.18 -17.15 -15.34
C GLN A 633 -7.69 -17.39 -15.34
N LYS A 634 -8.24 -17.59 -16.55
CA LYS A 634 -9.69 -17.71 -16.78
C LYS A 634 -10.00 -19.11 -17.29
N LYS A 635 -10.19 -20.06 -16.39
CA LYS A 635 -10.74 -21.40 -16.71
C LYS A 635 -12.25 -21.29 -16.80
N ILE A 636 -12.82 -21.97 -17.78
CA ILE A 636 -14.23 -21.78 -18.17
C ILE A 636 -15.07 -23.04 -18.01
N SER A 637 -14.53 -24.09 -17.38
CA SER A 637 -15.18 -25.41 -17.34
C SER A 637 -16.51 -25.34 -16.57
N ALA A 638 -16.54 -24.62 -15.45
CA ALA A 638 -17.75 -24.40 -14.67
C ALA A 638 -18.80 -23.60 -15.45
N LEU A 639 -18.38 -22.49 -16.07
CA LEU A 639 -19.27 -21.64 -16.88
C LEU A 639 -19.83 -22.40 -18.10
N GLN A 640 -18.99 -23.21 -18.76
CA GLN A 640 -19.38 -24.07 -19.88
C GLN A 640 -20.40 -25.11 -19.44
N LYS A 641 -20.12 -25.83 -18.34
CA LYS A 641 -21.02 -26.85 -17.77
C LYS A 641 -22.38 -26.25 -17.43
N LYS A 642 -22.41 -25.07 -16.81
CA LYS A 642 -23.65 -24.38 -16.45
C LYS A 642 -24.41 -23.88 -17.68
N LEU A 643 -23.74 -23.27 -18.67
CA LEU A 643 -24.40 -22.75 -19.87
C LEU A 643 -25.04 -23.88 -20.71
N LEU A 644 -24.40 -25.04 -20.79
CA LEU A 644 -24.90 -26.20 -21.52
C LEU A 644 -25.92 -27.03 -20.72
N HIS A 645 -26.20 -26.69 -19.46
CA HIS A 645 -27.13 -27.45 -18.64
C HIS A 645 -28.60 -27.12 -19.01
N PRO A 646 -29.47 -28.12 -19.25
CA PRO A 646 -30.85 -27.87 -19.72
C PRO A 646 -31.74 -27.07 -18.77
N GLN A 647 -31.45 -27.10 -17.47
CA GLN A 647 -32.23 -26.43 -16.43
C GLN A 647 -31.75 -25.00 -16.09
N THR A 648 -30.73 -24.49 -16.77
CA THR A 648 -30.22 -23.13 -16.52
C THR A 648 -31.27 -22.08 -16.87
N SER A 649 -31.47 -21.12 -15.97
CA SER A 649 -32.55 -20.13 -16.10
C SER A 649 -32.24 -19.09 -17.18
N PRO A 650 -33.25 -18.39 -17.73
CA PRO A 650 -33.03 -17.38 -18.78
C PRO A 650 -32.08 -16.25 -18.35
N ASN A 651 -32.15 -15.82 -17.09
CA ASN A 651 -31.26 -14.79 -16.55
C ASN A 651 -29.83 -15.29 -16.45
N GLN A 652 -29.62 -16.49 -15.90
CA GLN A 652 -28.31 -17.13 -15.84
C GLN A 652 -27.69 -17.29 -17.24
N GLN A 653 -28.48 -17.69 -18.24
CA GLN A 653 -28.00 -17.77 -19.63
C GLN A 653 -27.49 -16.42 -20.15
N ARG A 654 -28.19 -15.30 -19.86
CA ARG A 654 -27.74 -13.96 -20.26
C ARG A 654 -26.42 -13.58 -19.59
N TYR A 655 -26.29 -13.83 -18.28
CA TYR A 655 -25.08 -13.53 -17.53
C TYR A 655 -23.90 -14.36 -18.03
N LEU A 656 -24.10 -15.68 -18.23
CA LEU A 656 -23.07 -16.59 -18.73
C LEU A 656 -22.60 -16.21 -20.14
N LEU A 657 -23.49 -15.79 -21.04
CA LEU A 657 -23.11 -15.31 -22.37
C LEU A 657 -22.24 -14.05 -22.29
N GLU A 658 -22.57 -13.10 -21.41
CA GLU A 658 -21.74 -11.91 -21.22
C GLU A 658 -20.37 -12.28 -20.62
N CYS A 659 -20.31 -13.21 -19.66
CA CYS A 659 -19.05 -13.76 -19.15
C CYS A 659 -18.20 -14.36 -20.27
N MET A 660 -18.77 -15.19 -21.15
CA MET A 660 -18.06 -15.81 -22.28
C MET A 660 -17.51 -14.76 -23.24
N LYS A 661 -18.30 -13.73 -23.54
CA LYS A 661 -17.88 -12.59 -24.35
C LYS A 661 -16.70 -11.85 -23.71
N THR A 662 -16.76 -11.55 -22.41
CA THR A 662 -15.68 -10.87 -21.69
C THR A 662 -14.40 -11.70 -21.63
N ILE A 663 -14.50 -13.03 -21.52
CA ILE A 663 -13.33 -13.92 -21.50
C ILE A 663 -12.62 -13.91 -22.86
N GLY A 664 -13.36 -13.84 -23.97
CA GLY A 664 -12.82 -13.60 -25.30
C GLY A 664 -11.85 -14.67 -25.83
N LYS A 665 -11.83 -15.86 -25.22
CA LYS A 665 -10.96 -16.98 -25.61
C LYS A 665 -11.63 -17.87 -26.68
N PRO A 666 -10.87 -18.52 -27.58
CA PRO A 666 -11.42 -19.44 -28.58
C PRO A 666 -12.37 -20.50 -28.00
N GLU A 667 -12.02 -21.06 -26.84
CA GLU A 667 -12.82 -22.09 -26.16
C GLU A 667 -14.18 -21.56 -25.67
N ALA A 668 -14.25 -20.28 -25.30
CA ALA A 668 -15.49 -19.62 -24.89
C ALA A 668 -16.43 -19.46 -26.10
N PHE A 669 -15.91 -19.00 -27.24
CA PHE A 669 -16.69 -18.89 -28.47
C PHE A 669 -17.17 -20.25 -28.99
N ASP A 670 -16.33 -21.29 -28.93
CA ASP A 670 -16.72 -22.66 -29.28
C ASP A 670 -17.85 -23.18 -28.37
N THR A 671 -17.83 -22.82 -27.09
CA THR A 671 -18.90 -23.16 -26.14
C THR A 671 -20.22 -22.48 -26.49
N VAL A 672 -20.20 -21.19 -26.83
CA VAL A 672 -21.40 -20.44 -27.27
C VAL A 672 -21.97 -21.02 -28.58
N ARG A 673 -21.10 -21.49 -29.49
CA ARG A 673 -21.53 -22.19 -30.71
C ARG A 673 -22.28 -23.48 -30.38
N LYS A 674 -21.70 -24.34 -29.52
CA LYS A 674 -22.35 -25.59 -29.07
C LYS A 674 -23.70 -25.33 -28.39
N PHE A 675 -23.79 -24.27 -27.58
CA PHE A 675 -25.04 -23.85 -26.96
C PHE A 675 -26.13 -23.50 -28.00
N THR A 676 -25.73 -22.81 -29.07
CA THR A 676 -26.61 -22.42 -30.19
C THR A 676 -27.04 -23.63 -31.01
N GLU A 677 -26.10 -24.51 -31.37
CA GLU A 677 -26.34 -25.75 -32.13
C GLU A 677 -27.25 -26.73 -31.37
N ALA A 678 -27.11 -26.80 -30.05
CA ALA A 678 -27.95 -27.63 -29.18
C ALA A 678 -29.35 -27.05 -28.93
N ALA A 679 -29.68 -25.89 -29.50
CA ALA A 679 -30.97 -25.21 -29.35
C ALA A 679 -31.39 -25.00 -27.87
N LEU A 680 -30.43 -24.70 -27.00
CA LEU A 680 -30.64 -24.57 -25.54
C LEU A 680 -31.14 -23.18 -25.10
N ALA A 681 -31.20 -22.20 -26.02
CA ALA A 681 -31.65 -20.84 -25.74
C ALA A 681 -33.12 -20.81 -25.29
N LYS A 682 -33.41 -20.19 -24.15
CA LYS A 682 -34.76 -20.12 -23.59
C LYS A 682 -35.66 -19.06 -24.24
N ASP A 683 -35.08 -18.07 -24.92
CA ASP A 683 -35.81 -17.04 -25.67
C ASP A 683 -35.04 -16.54 -26.89
N THR A 684 -35.72 -15.77 -27.75
CA THR A 684 -35.18 -15.23 -29.00
C THR A 684 -34.10 -14.16 -28.78
N GLY A 685 -34.13 -13.44 -27.65
CA GLY A 685 -33.11 -12.45 -27.29
C GLY A 685 -31.78 -13.10 -26.91
N ILE A 686 -31.83 -14.21 -26.15
CA ILE A 686 -30.67 -15.02 -25.78
C ILE A 686 -30.05 -15.66 -27.03
N LEU A 687 -30.88 -16.23 -27.91
CA LEU A 687 -30.42 -16.82 -29.16
C LEU A 687 -29.69 -15.77 -30.01
N ARG A 688 -30.30 -14.58 -30.21
CA ARG A 688 -29.68 -13.48 -30.96
C ARG A 688 -28.32 -13.08 -30.37
N ARG A 689 -28.24 -12.91 -29.04
CA ARG A 689 -27.00 -12.55 -28.34
C ARG A 689 -25.91 -13.61 -28.50
N ALA A 690 -26.25 -14.89 -28.40
CA ALA A 690 -25.31 -16.00 -28.61
C ALA A 690 -24.80 -16.05 -30.06
N THR A 691 -25.67 -15.78 -31.03
CA THR A 691 -25.28 -15.67 -32.46
C THR A 691 -24.35 -14.48 -32.69
N GLU A 692 -24.66 -13.29 -32.15
CA GLU A 692 -23.80 -12.09 -32.22
C GLU A 692 -22.38 -12.38 -31.68
N ILE A 693 -22.27 -13.04 -30.53
CA ILE A 693 -20.99 -13.40 -29.91
C ILE A 693 -20.22 -14.42 -30.78
N SER A 694 -20.93 -15.34 -31.43
CA SER A 694 -20.33 -16.36 -32.29
C SER A 694 -19.87 -15.82 -33.65
N GLU A 695 -20.51 -14.76 -34.14
CA GLU A 695 -20.24 -14.12 -35.43
C GLU A 695 -19.16 -13.02 -35.37
N ASN A 696 -18.95 -12.39 -34.21
CA ASN A 696 -17.90 -11.40 -33.97
C ASN A 696 -16.49 -12.05 -33.94
N LYS A 697 -16.00 -12.48 -35.11
CA LYS A 697 -14.56 -12.61 -35.38
C LYS A 697 -13.98 -11.20 -35.61
N GLU A 698 -13.64 -10.49 -34.53
CA GLU A 698 -12.66 -9.42 -34.69
C GLU A 698 -11.30 -10.05 -35.03
N SER A 699 -10.79 -9.65 -36.19
CA SER A 699 -9.46 -9.99 -36.68
C SER A 699 -8.39 -9.50 -35.70
N PRO A 700 -7.28 -10.24 -35.50
CA PRO A 700 -6.15 -9.72 -34.76
C PRO A 700 -5.64 -8.45 -35.45
N VAL A 701 -5.54 -7.38 -34.65
CA VAL A 701 -5.04 -6.05 -35.00
C VAL A 701 -3.81 -6.12 -35.92
N LYS A 702 -3.96 -5.63 -37.15
CA LYS A 702 -2.86 -5.28 -38.06
C LYS A 702 -2.50 -3.81 -37.84
N GLY A 703 -1.26 -3.56 -37.40
CA GLY A 703 -0.60 -2.26 -37.38
C GLY A 703 -0.03 -1.96 -36.00
N LEU A 704 1.19 -2.38 -35.67
CA LEU A 704 2.42 -1.81 -36.22
C LEU A 704 3.41 -2.90 -36.64
N ARG A 705 3.66 -2.97 -37.95
CA ARG A 705 4.88 -3.58 -38.49
C ARG A 705 6.02 -2.57 -38.34
N GLY A 706 6.91 -2.82 -37.41
CA GLY A 706 8.34 -2.57 -37.52
C GLY A 706 9.02 -3.89 -37.21
N GLY A 707 9.50 -4.58 -38.24
CA GLY A 707 9.62 -6.04 -38.24
C GLY A 707 10.67 -6.65 -37.31
N VAL A 708 10.32 -7.78 -36.71
CA VAL A 708 11.09 -9.04 -36.75
C VAL A 708 10.08 -10.18 -36.90
N GLY A 709 10.30 -11.04 -37.89
CA GLY A 709 9.30 -11.93 -38.47
C GLY A 709 8.78 -13.04 -37.55
N ALA A 710 7.53 -13.40 -37.80
CA ALA A 710 6.84 -14.61 -37.34
C ALA A 710 7.38 -15.90 -37.99
N GLU A 711 8.71 -16.03 -38.11
CA GLU A 711 9.39 -17.25 -38.60
C GLU A 711 10.10 -18.05 -37.49
N ARG A 712 10.16 -17.58 -36.23
CA ARG A 712 11.03 -18.18 -35.18
C ARG A 712 10.39 -19.19 -34.21
N LEU A 713 9.27 -19.84 -34.54
CA LEU A 713 8.76 -20.94 -33.70
C LEU A 713 9.58 -22.24 -33.85
N ALA A 714 10.41 -22.36 -34.90
CA ALA A 714 11.26 -23.53 -35.14
C ALA A 714 12.59 -23.53 -34.34
N ASP A 715 12.97 -22.41 -33.72
CA ASP A 715 14.29 -22.22 -33.11
C ASP A 715 14.31 -22.36 -31.58
N VAL A 716 13.18 -22.73 -30.96
CA VAL A 716 13.08 -22.89 -29.50
C VAL A 716 12.62 -24.30 -29.14
N VAL A 717 13.39 -24.97 -28.27
CA VAL A 717 13.05 -26.29 -27.70
C VAL A 717 12.85 -26.15 -26.20
N VAL A 718 11.93 -26.92 -25.62
CA VAL A 718 11.70 -26.97 -24.17
C VAL A 718 12.06 -28.35 -23.66
N ASP A 719 12.87 -28.45 -22.60
CA ASP A 719 13.20 -29.74 -21.99
C ASP A 719 12.06 -30.27 -21.09
N THR A 720 12.22 -31.52 -20.63
CA THR A 720 11.25 -32.17 -19.74
C THR A 720 10.99 -31.43 -18.41
N GLN A 721 11.86 -30.50 -18.00
CA GLN A 721 11.71 -29.72 -16.78
C GLN A 721 11.18 -28.30 -17.04
N GLY A 722 10.86 -27.97 -18.29
CA GLY A 722 10.28 -26.69 -18.68
C GLY A 722 11.30 -25.60 -19.01
N ALA A 723 12.60 -25.90 -19.09
CA ALA A 723 13.60 -24.91 -19.48
C ALA A 723 13.61 -24.72 -21.01
N GLN A 724 13.64 -23.47 -21.46
CA GLN A 724 13.67 -23.09 -22.88
C GLN A 724 15.12 -23.02 -23.40
N TYR A 725 15.35 -23.52 -24.61
CA TYR A 725 16.63 -23.51 -25.30
C TYR A 725 16.47 -22.86 -26.66
N ILE A 726 17.35 -21.93 -27.00
CA ILE A 726 17.34 -21.17 -28.25
C ILE A 726 18.44 -21.72 -29.17
N LEU A 727 18.10 -21.95 -30.44
CA LEU A 727 19.03 -22.37 -31.46
C LEU A 727 19.96 -21.22 -31.86
N ILE A 728 21.25 -21.36 -31.53
CA ILE A 728 22.32 -20.52 -32.03
C ILE A 728 22.89 -21.19 -33.28
N LYS A 729 22.66 -20.58 -34.44
CA LYS A 729 23.17 -21.08 -35.72
C LYS A 729 24.68 -21.02 -35.73
N GLY A 730 25.28 -22.12 -36.18
CA GLY A 730 26.71 -22.29 -36.34
C GLY A 730 27.27 -21.38 -37.43
N GLY A 731 28.59 -21.28 -37.47
CA GLY A 731 29.30 -20.38 -38.38
C GLY A 731 30.80 -20.38 -38.13
N SER A 732 31.49 -19.33 -38.57
CA SER A 732 32.91 -19.13 -38.26
C SER A 732 33.06 -18.02 -37.22
N PHE A 733 33.84 -18.27 -36.17
CA PHE A 733 34.02 -17.33 -35.06
C PHE A 733 35.50 -17.21 -34.68
N THR A 734 35.99 -15.98 -34.52
CA THR A 734 37.34 -15.74 -34.01
C THR A 734 37.32 -15.73 -32.50
N TYR A 735 37.70 -16.84 -31.90
CA TYR A 735 37.69 -17.01 -30.45
C TYR A 735 38.71 -16.09 -29.76
N SER A 736 38.31 -15.36 -28.71
CA SER A 736 39.15 -14.34 -28.08
C SER A 736 40.50 -14.85 -27.54
N ILE A 737 40.57 -16.13 -27.14
CA ILE A 737 41.78 -16.72 -26.56
C ILE A 737 42.77 -17.14 -27.65
N THR A 738 42.36 -18.00 -28.57
CA THR A 738 43.23 -18.53 -29.63
C THR A 738 43.52 -17.48 -30.70
N LYS A 739 42.62 -16.48 -30.83
CA LYS A 739 42.64 -15.44 -31.88
C LYS A 739 42.62 -16.02 -33.30
N THR A 740 42.22 -17.28 -33.45
CA THR A 740 42.08 -17.97 -34.73
C THR A 740 40.61 -18.09 -35.11
N LEU A 741 40.33 -18.10 -36.41
CA LEU A 741 38.99 -18.36 -36.94
C LEU A 741 38.69 -19.86 -36.80
N GLU A 742 37.65 -20.19 -36.04
CA GLU A 742 37.25 -21.57 -35.76
C GLU A 742 35.80 -21.83 -36.18
N PRO A 743 35.47 -23.04 -36.65
CA PRO A 743 34.09 -23.42 -36.93
C PRO A 743 33.30 -23.62 -35.63
N MET A 744 32.04 -23.18 -35.65
CA MET A 744 31.04 -23.30 -34.59
C MET A 744 29.86 -24.12 -35.10
N PRO A 745 29.43 -25.19 -34.40
CA PRO A 745 28.25 -25.95 -34.77
C PRO A 745 26.96 -25.23 -34.38
N ASP A 746 25.83 -25.65 -34.98
CA ASP A 746 24.49 -25.32 -34.49
C ASP A 746 24.34 -25.86 -33.06
N LEU A 747 23.95 -24.98 -32.13
CA LEU A 747 23.91 -25.30 -30.71
C LEU A 747 22.64 -24.73 -30.07
N TYR A 748 21.90 -25.55 -29.33
CA TYR A 748 20.82 -25.07 -28.48
C TYR A 748 21.40 -24.62 -27.15
N VAL A 749 21.16 -23.36 -26.80
CA VAL A 749 21.64 -22.74 -25.56
C VAL A 749 20.45 -22.39 -24.70
N ALA A 750 20.48 -22.77 -23.41
CA ALA A 750 19.43 -22.41 -22.47
C ALA A 750 19.25 -20.89 -22.44
N LYS A 751 17.99 -20.45 -22.59
CA LYS A 751 17.59 -19.04 -22.64
C LYS A 751 18.04 -18.28 -21.38
N PHE A 752 17.99 -18.95 -20.24
CA PHE A 752 18.38 -18.44 -18.92
C PHE A 752 19.40 -19.38 -18.28
N THR A 753 20.10 -18.88 -17.25
CA THR A 753 20.82 -19.73 -16.29
C THR A 753 19.85 -20.65 -15.54
N VAL A 754 20.36 -21.76 -15.02
CA VAL A 754 19.54 -22.70 -14.24
C VAL A 754 19.05 -22.00 -12.97
N THR A 755 17.74 -21.98 -12.77
CA THR A 755 17.12 -21.33 -11.61
C THR A 755 17.12 -22.25 -10.39
N ASN A 756 16.94 -21.67 -9.21
CA ASN A 756 16.77 -22.46 -7.98
C ASN A 756 15.57 -23.43 -8.08
N ALA A 757 14.48 -23.04 -8.75
CA ALA A 757 13.33 -23.94 -8.94
C ALA A 757 13.72 -25.21 -9.71
N LEU A 758 14.40 -25.07 -10.83
CA LEU A 758 14.86 -26.19 -11.65
C LEU A 758 15.90 -27.04 -10.89
N TYR A 759 16.85 -26.39 -10.23
CA TYR A 759 17.89 -27.08 -9.48
C TYR A 759 17.34 -27.86 -8.27
N ARG A 760 16.31 -27.34 -7.59
CA ARG A 760 15.65 -28.05 -6.48
C ARG A 760 14.92 -29.30 -6.91
N GLN A 761 14.42 -29.38 -8.15
CA GLN A 761 13.84 -30.61 -8.68
C GLN A 761 14.91 -31.71 -8.76
N PHE A 762 16.13 -31.37 -9.17
CA PHE A 762 17.27 -32.28 -9.16
C PHE A 762 17.66 -32.73 -7.74
N ILE A 763 17.71 -31.81 -6.77
CA ILE A 763 18.01 -32.17 -5.38
C ILE A 763 16.90 -33.05 -4.77
N SER A 764 15.64 -32.76 -5.07
CA SER A 764 14.49 -33.57 -4.66
C SER A 764 14.55 -34.98 -5.24
N TYR A 765 14.93 -35.11 -6.51
CA TYR A 765 15.15 -36.39 -7.18
C TYR A 765 16.19 -37.26 -6.46
N LEU A 766 17.29 -36.67 -5.99
CA LEU A 766 18.33 -37.40 -5.25
C LEU A 766 17.89 -37.79 -3.83
N GLY A 767 16.94 -37.07 -3.25
CA GLY A 767 16.46 -37.27 -1.88
C GLY A 767 15.24 -38.18 -1.75
N SER A 768 14.43 -38.35 -2.80
CA SER A 768 13.16 -39.08 -2.73
C SER A 768 12.95 -40.05 -3.89
N ARG A 769 12.66 -41.31 -3.54
CA ARG A 769 12.26 -42.38 -4.47
C ARG A 769 10.86 -42.18 -5.07
N GLU A 770 10.08 -41.23 -4.56
CA GLU A 770 8.70 -40.98 -4.98
C GLU A 770 8.56 -39.85 -6.02
N SER A 771 9.64 -39.13 -6.34
CA SER A 771 9.61 -38.05 -7.33
C SER A 771 9.20 -38.58 -8.73
N ALA A 772 8.48 -37.77 -9.51
CA ALA A 772 8.07 -38.15 -10.87
C ALA A 772 9.28 -38.55 -11.74
N SER A 773 10.40 -37.83 -11.61
CA SER A 773 11.67 -38.10 -12.28
C SER A 773 12.31 -39.42 -11.84
N ALA A 774 12.17 -39.84 -10.58
CA ALA A 774 12.66 -41.14 -10.09
C ALA A 774 11.91 -42.34 -10.66
N LYS A 775 10.67 -42.15 -11.13
CA LYS A 775 9.91 -43.18 -11.85
C LYS A 775 10.42 -43.39 -13.28
N VAL A 776 10.99 -42.36 -13.90
CA VAL A 776 11.56 -42.41 -15.26
C VAL A 776 13.00 -42.92 -15.23
N VAL A 777 13.84 -42.35 -14.36
CA VAL A 777 15.24 -42.73 -14.21
C VAL A 777 15.49 -43.12 -12.75
N PRO A 778 15.60 -44.41 -12.42
CA PRO A 778 15.91 -44.84 -11.05
C PRO A 778 17.19 -44.20 -10.54
N VAL A 779 17.20 -43.77 -9.28
CA VAL A 779 18.36 -43.07 -8.67
C VAL A 779 19.62 -43.95 -8.72
N GLU A 780 19.47 -45.26 -8.60
CA GLU A 780 20.58 -46.23 -8.71
C GLU A 780 21.24 -46.21 -10.09
N LEU A 781 20.45 -46.08 -11.17
CA LEU A 781 20.94 -45.97 -12.54
C LEU A 781 21.71 -44.65 -12.71
N TYR A 782 21.15 -43.55 -12.19
CA TYR A 782 21.82 -42.26 -12.20
C TYR A 782 23.15 -42.29 -11.44
N VAL A 783 23.21 -42.91 -10.26
CA VAL A 783 24.45 -43.02 -9.46
C VAL A 783 25.52 -43.83 -10.19
N GLN A 784 25.15 -44.91 -10.89
CA GLN A 784 26.09 -45.67 -11.71
C GLN A 784 26.65 -44.83 -12.86
N ALA A 785 25.78 -44.13 -13.59
CA ALA A 785 26.18 -43.23 -14.67
C ALA A 785 27.07 -42.07 -14.15
N LEU A 786 26.73 -41.50 -13.00
CA LEU A 786 27.49 -40.43 -12.36
C LEU A 786 28.90 -40.88 -12.00
N ARG A 787 29.05 -42.07 -11.39
CA ARG A 787 30.37 -42.63 -11.06
C ARG A 787 31.20 -42.89 -12.32
N ALA A 788 30.58 -43.41 -13.38
CA ALA A 788 31.25 -43.60 -14.67
C ALA A 788 31.71 -42.27 -15.29
N LYS A 789 30.88 -41.21 -15.23
CA LYS A 789 31.24 -39.86 -15.70
C LYS A 789 32.26 -39.14 -14.82
N ALA A 790 32.32 -39.48 -13.54
CA ALA A 790 33.28 -38.90 -12.60
C ALA A 790 34.68 -39.53 -12.68
N ALA A 791 34.78 -40.83 -13.03
CA ALA A 791 36.05 -41.55 -13.07
C ALA A 791 37.15 -40.90 -13.94
N PRO A 792 36.89 -40.40 -15.16
CA PRO A 792 37.95 -39.77 -15.98
C PRO A 792 38.22 -38.31 -15.61
N VAL A 793 37.56 -37.76 -14.59
CA VAL A 793 37.59 -36.33 -14.27
C VAL A 793 38.38 -36.13 -12.98
N GLU A 794 39.52 -35.46 -13.11
CA GLU A 794 40.40 -35.11 -11.99
C GLU A 794 39.63 -34.52 -10.80
N GLY A 795 39.78 -35.16 -9.63
CA GLY A 795 39.15 -34.79 -8.36
C GLY A 795 37.64 -35.08 -8.23
N PHE A 796 36.93 -35.51 -9.30
CA PHE A 796 35.47 -35.72 -9.21
C PHE A 796 35.15 -37.00 -8.42
N ALA A 797 35.86 -38.10 -8.66
CA ALA A 797 35.65 -39.35 -7.92
C ALA A 797 35.88 -39.16 -6.40
N ASP A 798 36.90 -38.38 -6.03
CA ASP A 798 37.19 -38.04 -4.63
C ASP A 798 36.12 -37.11 -4.05
N TYR A 799 35.66 -36.12 -4.83
CA TYR A 799 34.57 -35.23 -4.42
C TYR A 799 33.28 -35.99 -4.07
N LEU A 800 32.93 -37.03 -4.84
CA LEU A 800 31.75 -37.87 -4.56
C LEU A 800 31.85 -38.66 -3.25
N GLN A 801 33.04 -38.80 -2.67
CA GLN A 801 33.25 -39.50 -1.40
C GLN A 801 33.23 -38.56 -0.18
N THR A 802 33.19 -37.24 -0.38
CA THR A 802 33.26 -36.25 0.70
C THR A 802 32.00 -36.17 1.55
N GLU A 803 30.86 -36.64 1.04
CA GLU A 803 29.56 -36.62 1.72
C GLU A 803 28.78 -37.88 1.32
N MET A 804 28.14 -38.52 2.29
CA MET A 804 27.41 -39.77 2.04
C MET A 804 26.13 -39.55 1.23
N SER A 805 25.49 -38.41 1.41
CA SER A 805 24.24 -38.05 0.71
C SER A 805 24.52 -37.17 -0.52
N LEU A 806 24.24 -37.66 -1.73
CA LEU A 806 24.37 -36.86 -2.94
C LEU A 806 23.46 -35.62 -2.95
N ALA A 807 22.27 -35.71 -2.34
CA ALA A 807 21.38 -34.56 -2.20
C ALA A 807 22.03 -33.46 -1.34
N LYS A 808 22.68 -33.81 -0.22
CA LYS A 808 23.44 -32.84 0.60
C LYS A 808 24.70 -32.36 -0.12
N LEU A 809 25.42 -33.27 -0.78
CA LEU A 809 26.64 -32.95 -1.52
C LEU A 809 26.38 -31.96 -2.65
N PHE A 810 25.23 -32.03 -3.33
CA PHE A 810 24.94 -31.14 -4.46
C PHE A 810 24.04 -29.96 -4.12
N ALA A 811 23.44 -29.92 -2.92
CA ALA A 811 22.64 -28.78 -2.46
C ALA A 811 23.45 -27.46 -2.50
N SER A 812 22.75 -26.35 -2.73
CA SER A 812 23.37 -25.02 -2.63
C SER A 812 23.67 -24.72 -1.16
N ASN A 813 24.85 -24.16 -0.87
CA ASN A 813 25.14 -23.63 0.47
C ASN A 813 24.47 -22.28 0.75
N TYR A 814 23.76 -21.70 -0.21
CA TYR A 814 23.01 -20.46 -0.06
C TYR A 814 21.48 -20.67 -0.12
N ASP A 815 20.99 -21.92 -0.08
CA ASP A 815 19.54 -22.19 -0.03
C ASP A 815 18.85 -21.57 1.20
N ALA A 816 19.60 -21.37 2.29
CA ALA A 816 19.11 -20.70 3.50
C ALA A 816 19.26 -19.16 3.45
N ASP A 817 20.07 -18.62 2.52
CA ASP A 817 20.27 -17.18 2.37
C ASP A 817 19.18 -16.59 1.48
N LYS A 818 18.31 -15.76 2.08
CA LYS A 818 17.17 -15.13 1.39
C LYS A 818 17.57 -14.22 0.22
N ARG A 819 18.85 -13.83 0.12
CA ARG A 819 19.37 -13.07 -1.02
C ARG A 819 19.46 -13.90 -2.30
N PHE A 820 19.60 -15.22 -2.18
CA PHE A 820 19.96 -16.10 -3.30
C PHE A 820 19.00 -17.28 -3.51
N ASN A 821 17.96 -17.42 -2.69
CA ASN A 821 17.17 -18.66 -2.61
C ASN A 821 15.77 -18.60 -3.27
N LYS A 822 15.42 -17.52 -3.98
CA LYS A 822 14.11 -17.43 -4.67
C LYS A 822 14.08 -18.34 -5.89
N ASN A 823 12.89 -18.88 -6.21
CA ASN A 823 12.70 -19.87 -7.27
C ASN A 823 13.13 -19.42 -8.66
N ASP A 824 13.00 -18.13 -8.96
CA ASP A 824 13.28 -17.47 -10.23
C ASP A 824 14.70 -16.88 -10.34
N GLN A 825 15.48 -16.92 -9.25
CA GLN A 825 16.88 -16.52 -9.26
C GLN A 825 17.78 -17.64 -9.82
N PRO A 826 18.93 -17.29 -10.42
CA PRO A 826 19.93 -18.29 -10.77
C PRO A 826 20.38 -19.05 -9.52
N VAL A 827 20.55 -20.37 -9.67
CA VAL A 827 21.18 -21.15 -8.61
C VAL A 827 22.64 -20.74 -8.47
N VAL A 828 23.04 -20.46 -7.23
CA VAL A 828 24.43 -20.13 -6.85
C VAL A 828 24.88 -21.02 -5.71
N GLY A 829 26.16 -21.00 -5.35
CA GLY A 829 26.68 -21.90 -4.30
C GLY A 829 26.83 -23.36 -4.70
N VAL A 830 26.80 -23.61 -6.01
CA VAL A 830 26.92 -24.95 -6.58
C VAL A 830 28.32 -25.11 -7.19
N THR A 831 28.87 -26.30 -7.02
CA THR A 831 30.19 -26.64 -7.56
C THR A 831 30.09 -26.92 -9.06
N TRP A 832 31.23 -26.88 -9.74
CA TRP A 832 31.30 -27.32 -11.15
C TRP A 832 30.90 -28.79 -11.28
N TYR A 833 31.29 -29.62 -10.32
CA TYR A 833 30.93 -31.03 -10.26
C TYR A 833 29.41 -31.23 -10.14
N ALA A 834 28.74 -30.47 -9.27
CA ALA A 834 27.29 -30.53 -9.11
C ALA A 834 26.55 -30.03 -10.37
N SER A 835 27.09 -29.00 -11.02
CA SER A 835 26.56 -28.47 -12.30
C SER A 835 26.63 -29.53 -13.42
N ARG A 836 27.71 -30.33 -13.47
CA ARG A 836 27.82 -31.47 -14.40
C ARG A 836 26.91 -32.64 -14.04
N ALA A 837 26.73 -32.90 -12.75
CA ALA A 837 25.80 -33.91 -12.25
C ALA A 837 24.35 -33.59 -12.67
N TYR A 838 23.95 -32.31 -12.57
CA TYR A 838 22.67 -31.81 -13.07
C TYR A 838 22.51 -32.03 -14.60
N CYS A 839 23.53 -31.74 -15.40
CA CYS A 839 23.49 -31.97 -16.85
C CYS A 839 23.33 -33.47 -17.22
N LEU A 840 23.99 -34.36 -16.48
CA LEU A 840 23.84 -35.80 -16.64
C LEU A 840 22.40 -36.23 -16.31
N TRP A 841 21.83 -35.70 -15.23
CA TRP A 841 20.46 -35.98 -14.82
C TRP A 841 19.45 -35.58 -15.90
N LEU A 842 19.58 -34.37 -16.46
CA LEU A 842 18.73 -33.93 -17.58
C LEU A 842 18.87 -34.83 -18.82
N SER A 843 20.10 -35.25 -19.15
CA SER A 843 20.37 -36.15 -20.29
C SER A 843 19.66 -37.49 -20.13
N LEU A 844 19.74 -38.07 -18.94
CA LEU A 844 19.07 -39.32 -18.63
C LEU A 844 17.54 -39.16 -18.63
N LEU A 845 17.01 -38.04 -18.12
CA LEU A 845 15.55 -37.81 -18.15
C LEU A 845 15.00 -37.69 -19.56
N GLU A 846 15.62 -36.87 -20.41
CA GLU A 846 15.21 -36.69 -21.81
C GLU A 846 15.28 -38.01 -22.60
N SER A 847 16.30 -38.82 -22.33
CA SER A 847 16.52 -40.08 -23.04
C SER A 847 15.79 -41.29 -22.44
N ASN A 848 15.08 -41.11 -21.32
CA ASN A 848 14.55 -42.20 -20.49
C ASN A 848 15.64 -43.23 -20.09
N GLY A 849 16.77 -42.72 -19.62
CA GLY A 849 17.89 -43.49 -19.05
C GLY A 849 18.89 -44.05 -20.06
N ARG A 850 18.81 -43.65 -21.34
CA ARG A 850 19.59 -44.27 -22.44
C ARG A 850 20.84 -43.50 -22.85
N ASP A 851 20.81 -42.17 -22.75
CA ASP A 851 21.89 -41.28 -23.19
C ASP A 851 22.36 -40.40 -22.03
N THR A 852 23.67 -40.26 -21.90
CA THR A 852 24.34 -39.52 -20.83
C THR A 852 24.93 -38.18 -21.26
N ASP A 853 24.80 -37.80 -22.53
CA ASP A 853 25.55 -36.68 -23.13
C ASP A 853 24.69 -35.71 -23.96
N ILE A 854 23.36 -35.75 -23.83
CA ILE A 854 22.46 -34.80 -24.51
C ILE A 854 22.71 -33.37 -24.02
N TYR A 855 22.75 -33.18 -22.70
CA TYR A 855 22.92 -31.89 -22.04
C TYR A 855 24.28 -31.79 -21.37
N ARG A 856 24.91 -30.62 -21.50
CA ARG A 856 26.22 -30.34 -20.89
C ARG A 856 26.39 -28.86 -20.59
N LEU A 857 27.44 -28.54 -19.84
CA LEU A 857 27.93 -27.17 -19.73
C LEU A 857 28.48 -26.70 -21.10
N PRO A 858 28.36 -25.41 -21.43
CA PRO A 858 28.99 -24.85 -22.63
C PRO A 858 30.51 -24.89 -22.50
N SER A 859 31.23 -25.07 -23.61
CA SER A 859 32.64 -24.66 -23.66
C SER A 859 32.73 -23.14 -23.71
N GLU A 860 33.86 -22.57 -23.29
CA GLU A 860 34.06 -21.12 -23.35
C GLU A 860 33.89 -20.54 -24.74
N LYS A 861 34.33 -21.27 -25.77
CA LYS A 861 34.19 -20.85 -27.15
C LYS A 861 32.71 -20.80 -27.57
N GLU A 862 31.94 -21.82 -27.22
CA GLU A 862 30.49 -21.86 -27.49
C GLU A 862 29.75 -20.76 -26.75
N TRP A 863 30.10 -20.55 -25.48
CA TRP A 863 29.49 -19.49 -24.67
C TRP A 863 29.82 -18.10 -25.24
N GLU A 864 31.08 -17.84 -25.60
CA GLU A 864 31.49 -16.56 -26.17
C GLU A 864 30.82 -16.32 -27.51
N TYR A 865 30.73 -17.34 -28.37
CA TYR A 865 30.02 -17.23 -29.64
C TYR A 865 28.53 -16.94 -29.44
N ALA A 866 27.88 -17.62 -28.49
CA ALA A 866 26.48 -17.38 -28.17
C ALA A 866 26.22 -15.97 -27.61
N ALA A 867 27.15 -15.42 -26.83
CA ALA A 867 27.05 -14.06 -26.30
C ALA A 867 27.33 -12.99 -27.37
N ALA A 868 28.46 -13.12 -28.06
CA ALA A 868 29.01 -12.10 -28.95
C ALA A 868 28.44 -12.18 -30.38
N GLY A 869 27.90 -13.33 -30.78
CA GLY A 869 27.48 -13.63 -32.14
C GLY A 869 28.63 -13.63 -33.15
N SER A 870 28.30 -13.82 -34.42
CA SER A 870 29.27 -13.71 -35.54
C SER A 870 29.89 -12.32 -35.67
N GLU A 871 29.20 -11.30 -35.15
CA GLU A 871 29.62 -9.89 -35.17
C GLU A 871 30.68 -9.55 -34.11
N ARG A 872 30.98 -10.47 -33.18
CA ARG A 872 31.97 -10.28 -32.12
C ARG A 872 31.68 -9.05 -31.25
N ARG A 873 30.42 -8.92 -30.81
CA ARG A 873 29.97 -7.84 -29.91
C ARG A 873 30.82 -7.82 -28.63
N GLN A 874 31.10 -6.61 -28.14
CA GLN A 874 31.85 -6.41 -26.89
C GLN A 874 31.06 -6.89 -25.68
N TYR A 875 29.74 -6.64 -25.67
CA TYR A 875 28.77 -7.09 -24.67
C TYR A 875 27.63 -7.84 -25.37
N PRO A 876 26.82 -8.66 -24.65
CA PRO A 876 25.76 -9.46 -25.26
C PRO A 876 24.77 -8.64 -26.12
N TRP A 877 24.45 -7.43 -25.66
CA TRP A 877 23.54 -6.48 -26.31
C TRP A 877 24.20 -5.59 -27.38
N GLY A 878 25.54 -5.64 -27.54
CA GLY A 878 26.25 -4.80 -28.51
C GLY A 878 27.53 -4.17 -27.97
N ASN A 879 27.92 -3.01 -28.53
CA ASN A 879 29.18 -2.33 -28.22
C ASN A 879 29.02 -1.10 -27.31
N SER A 880 27.79 -0.82 -26.85
CA SER A 880 27.54 0.24 -25.87
C SER A 880 27.97 -0.19 -24.47
N GLU A 881 28.57 0.74 -23.73
CA GLU A 881 29.01 0.51 -22.35
C GLU A 881 27.87 0.01 -21.44
N PRO A 882 28.17 -0.82 -20.43
CA PRO A 882 27.16 -1.36 -19.53
C PRO A 882 26.47 -0.27 -18.72
N THR A 883 25.17 -0.44 -18.52
CA THR A 883 24.37 0.37 -17.62
C THR A 883 23.54 -0.55 -16.72
N LYS A 884 23.05 -0.01 -15.61
CA LYS A 884 22.26 -0.76 -14.62
C LYS A 884 20.92 -1.30 -15.14
N THR A 885 20.48 -0.89 -16.35
CA THR A 885 19.29 -1.45 -17.01
C THR A 885 19.62 -2.61 -17.96
N LEU A 886 20.90 -2.80 -18.31
CA LEU A 886 21.36 -3.84 -19.23
C LEU A 886 21.84 -5.10 -18.49
N ALA A 887 22.32 -4.97 -17.25
CA ALA A 887 22.77 -6.10 -16.45
C ALA A 887 22.83 -5.74 -14.95
N ASN A 888 22.86 -6.77 -14.09
CA ASN A 888 23.18 -6.64 -12.68
C ASN A 888 24.69 -6.77 -12.43
N TYR A 889 25.35 -5.72 -11.94
CA TYR A 889 26.79 -5.67 -11.67
C TYR A 889 27.12 -4.54 -10.67
N ASN A 890 28.36 -4.42 -10.21
CA ASN A 890 28.81 -3.36 -9.28
C ASN A 890 28.00 -3.29 -7.97
N GLU A 891 27.58 -4.44 -7.45
CA GLU A 891 26.75 -4.55 -6.25
C GLU A 891 25.43 -3.77 -6.36
N HIS A 892 24.95 -3.52 -7.59
CA HIS A 892 23.78 -2.67 -7.83
C HIS A 892 22.55 -3.12 -7.04
N GLU A 893 22.27 -4.42 -7.04
CA GLU A 893 21.18 -5.04 -6.29
C GLU A 893 21.69 -5.77 -5.01
N GLY A 894 23.01 -5.81 -4.80
CA GLY A 894 23.66 -6.48 -3.66
C GLY A 894 23.51 -8.00 -3.58
N ALA A 895 22.88 -8.62 -4.60
CA ALA A 895 22.67 -10.06 -4.74
C ALA A 895 22.25 -10.41 -6.18
N THR A 896 21.99 -11.68 -6.46
CA THR A 896 21.39 -12.10 -7.73
C THR A 896 19.96 -11.59 -7.87
N THR A 897 19.53 -11.37 -9.11
CA THR A 897 18.15 -11.01 -9.45
C THR A 897 17.46 -12.16 -10.19
N PRO A 898 16.11 -12.18 -10.26
CA PRO A 898 15.40 -13.11 -11.14
C PRO A 898 15.99 -13.12 -12.55
N VAL A 899 16.08 -14.31 -13.15
CA VAL A 899 16.53 -14.45 -14.54
C VAL A 899 15.58 -13.70 -15.47
N GLY A 900 16.13 -13.05 -16.49
CA GLY A 900 15.33 -12.28 -17.45
C GLY A 900 14.92 -10.88 -17.02
N ARG A 901 15.36 -10.40 -15.84
CA ARG A 901 15.01 -9.06 -15.33
C ARG A 901 15.49 -7.89 -16.21
N TYR A 902 16.52 -8.10 -17.04
CA TYR A 902 17.13 -7.06 -17.88
C TYR A 902 16.86 -7.34 -19.37
N PRO A 903 15.66 -7.01 -19.90
CA PRO A 903 15.29 -7.31 -21.28
C PRO A 903 16.11 -6.54 -22.31
N ASP A 904 16.60 -5.35 -21.98
CA ASP A 904 17.47 -4.57 -22.87
C ASP A 904 18.89 -5.16 -22.97
N GLY A 905 19.27 -6.03 -22.02
CA GLY A 905 20.56 -6.74 -22.00
C GLY A 905 20.59 -8.04 -22.80
N VAL A 906 19.49 -8.38 -23.48
CA VAL A 906 19.33 -9.64 -24.23
C VAL A 906 20.22 -9.66 -25.47
N THR A 907 20.71 -10.84 -25.86
CA THR A 907 21.35 -10.99 -27.19
C THR A 907 20.30 -10.87 -28.31
N PRO A 908 20.68 -10.51 -29.56
CA PRO A 908 19.77 -10.51 -30.70
C PRO A 908 19.06 -11.84 -30.97
N GLU A 909 19.68 -12.94 -30.55
CA GLU A 909 19.16 -14.30 -30.65
C GLU A 909 18.16 -14.62 -29.52
N GLY A 910 18.15 -13.85 -28.43
CA GLY A 910 17.18 -13.96 -27.33
C GLY A 910 17.72 -14.58 -26.05
N LEU A 911 19.05 -14.69 -25.88
CA LEU A 911 19.67 -15.19 -24.66
C LEU A 911 19.75 -14.09 -23.60
N TYR A 912 19.25 -14.39 -22.40
CA TYR A 912 19.24 -13.47 -21.27
C TYR A 912 20.42 -13.72 -20.33
N ASP A 913 20.76 -12.69 -19.57
CA ASP A 913 21.75 -12.73 -18.49
C ASP A 913 23.11 -13.29 -18.96
N MET A 914 23.46 -13.10 -20.23
CA MET A 914 24.78 -13.45 -20.77
C MET A 914 25.88 -12.49 -20.27
N ALA A 915 25.50 -11.48 -19.47
CA ALA A 915 26.42 -10.64 -18.72
C ALA A 915 25.79 -10.22 -17.39
N GLY A 916 26.58 -10.27 -16.32
CA GLY A 916 26.17 -9.90 -14.97
C GLY A 916 25.30 -10.98 -14.32
N ASN A 917 24.70 -10.63 -13.20
CA ASN A 917 23.95 -11.54 -12.33
C ASN A 917 24.85 -12.65 -11.74
N VAL A 918 25.32 -13.63 -12.53
CA VAL A 918 26.25 -14.67 -12.07
C VAL A 918 27.31 -14.98 -13.12
N TRP A 919 28.52 -15.27 -12.68
CA TRP A 919 29.48 -16.01 -13.50
C TRP A 919 28.93 -17.41 -13.78
N GLU A 920 29.24 -17.96 -14.94
CA GLU A 920 28.74 -19.27 -15.34
C GLU A 920 29.85 -20.29 -15.51
N TRP A 921 29.65 -21.49 -14.97
CA TRP A 921 30.57 -22.61 -15.15
C TRP A 921 30.68 -23.07 -16.61
N MET A 922 31.93 -23.22 -17.08
CA MET A 922 32.25 -23.75 -18.40
C MET A 922 32.73 -25.21 -18.31
N ASN A 923 32.54 -26.00 -19.37
CA ASN A 923 32.95 -27.40 -19.41
C ASN A 923 34.47 -27.59 -19.41
N ASN A 924 35.20 -26.71 -20.11
CA ASN A 924 36.65 -26.82 -20.28
C ASN A 924 37.44 -26.26 -19.08
N LYS A 925 38.71 -26.69 -18.97
CA LYS A 925 39.67 -26.12 -18.03
C LYS A 925 39.99 -24.67 -18.42
N TYR A 926 40.37 -23.85 -17.44
CA TYR A 926 40.82 -22.48 -17.71
C TYR A 926 42.13 -22.48 -18.51
N GLU A 927 43.06 -23.34 -18.12
CA GLU A 927 44.30 -23.67 -18.83
C GLU A 927 44.58 -25.17 -18.71
N GLU A 928 45.23 -25.78 -19.70
CA GLU A 928 45.43 -27.24 -19.77
C GLU A 928 46.17 -27.82 -18.55
N ASN A 929 47.13 -27.06 -18.01
CA ASN A 929 47.98 -27.46 -16.90
C ASN A 929 47.36 -27.21 -15.51
N THR A 930 46.09 -26.81 -15.44
CA THR A 930 45.40 -26.49 -14.18
C THR A 930 44.21 -27.42 -13.94
N SER A 931 43.81 -27.60 -12.69
CA SER A 931 42.53 -28.24 -12.34
C SER A 931 41.37 -27.23 -12.35
N ALA A 932 41.67 -25.93 -12.46
CA ALA A 932 40.69 -24.85 -12.47
C ALA A 932 39.82 -24.87 -13.73
N ARG A 933 38.56 -24.48 -13.55
CA ARG A 933 37.57 -24.35 -14.62
C ARG A 933 37.36 -22.90 -14.96
N ALA A 934 37.08 -22.64 -16.22
CA ALA A 934 36.73 -21.29 -16.64
C ALA A 934 35.30 -20.95 -16.22
N VAL A 935 35.10 -19.67 -15.94
CA VAL A 935 33.78 -19.06 -15.83
C VAL A 935 33.69 -17.82 -16.70
N ARG A 936 32.48 -17.51 -17.21
CA ARG A 936 32.23 -16.34 -18.08
C ARG A 936 30.96 -15.58 -17.69
N GLY A 937 30.84 -14.33 -18.14
CA GLY A 937 29.66 -13.48 -17.98
C GLY A 937 29.75 -12.38 -16.92
N GLY A 938 30.62 -12.50 -15.91
CA GLY A 938 30.60 -11.55 -14.78
C GLY A 938 29.43 -11.79 -13.83
N SER A 939 29.49 -11.26 -12.61
CA SER A 939 28.41 -11.39 -11.62
C SER A 939 27.87 -10.05 -11.15
N TRP A 940 26.81 -10.10 -10.35
CA TRP A 940 26.23 -8.94 -9.67
C TRP A 940 27.25 -8.10 -8.87
N TYR A 941 28.35 -8.70 -8.42
CA TYR A 941 29.39 -8.02 -7.64
C TYR A 941 30.44 -7.31 -8.51
N ASN A 942 30.67 -7.76 -9.75
CA ASN A 942 31.86 -7.36 -10.49
C ASN A 942 31.70 -6.01 -11.22
N ASN A 943 32.84 -5.45 -11.62
CA ASN A 943 32.91 -4.21 -12.36
C ASN A 943 32.47 -4.36 -13.84
N PRO A 944 32.21 -3.25 -14.56
CA PRO A 944 31.74 -3.29 -15.95
C PRO A 944 32.66 -4.06 -16.90
N ASP A 945 33.98 -4.06 -16.64
CA ASP A 945 34.94 -4.76 -17.48
C ASP A 945 34.75 -6.28 -17.46
N SER A 946 34.20 -6.81 -16.37
CA SER A 946 33.88 -8.23 -16.23
C SER A 946 32.66 -8.67 -17.04
N LEU A 947 31.91 -7.74 -17.62
CA LEU A 947 30.69 -8.01 -18.40
C LEU A 947 30.95 -8.24 -19.89
N ARG A 948 32.17 -8.03 -20.37
CA ARG A 948 32.52 -8.22 -21.79
C ARG A 948 32.32 -9.69 -22.17
N CYS A 949 31.88 -9.99 -23.39
CA CYS A 949 31.70 -11.37 -23.85
C CYS A 949 33.01 -12.19 -23.80
N SER A 950 34.16 -11.52 -23.97
CA SER A 950 35.49 -12.12 -23.86
C SER A 950 36.02 -12.22 -22.42
N ALA A 951 35.35 -11.62 -21.45
CA ALA A 951 35.77 -11.68 -20.06
C ALA A 951 35.60 -13.11 -19.52
N ARG A 952 36.64 -13.56 -18.84
CA ARG A 952 36.72 -14.89 -18.24
C ARG A 952 37.44 -14.81 -16.91
N TYR A 953 37.09 -15.71 -16.01
CA TYR A 953 37.78 -15.89 -14.74
C TYR A 953 38.04 -17.38 -14.49
N LEU A 954 38.93 -17.70 -13.57
CA LEU A 954 39.23 -19.08 -13.19
C LEU A 954 38.65 -19.36 -11.81
N ASN A 955 38.14 -20.57 -11.61
CA ASN A 955 37.78 -21.01 -10.27
C ASN A 955 37.97 -22.52 -10.10
N LEU A 956 38.22 -22.97 -8.86
CA LEU A 956 38.42 -24.37 -8.54
C LEU A 956 37.08 -25.13 -8.57
N PRO A 957 37.03 -26.33 -9.15
CA PRO A 957 35.78 -27.03 -9.44
C PRO A 957 34.98 -27.45 -8.22
N ALA A 958 35.60 -27.54 -7.04
CA ALA A 958 34.96 -27.91 -5.77
C ALA A 958 34.48 -26.71 -4.93
N LEU A 959 34.84 -25.47 -5.31
CA LEU A 959 34.46 -24.28 -4.55
C LEU A 959 33.03 -23.86 -4.85
N ARG A 960 32.42 -23.19 -3.86
CA ARG A 960 31.04 -22.71 -3.90
C ARG A 960 31.05 -21.22 -3.61
N TYR A 961 30.51 -20.44 -4.53
CA TYR A 961 30.39 -18.99 -4.37
C TYR A 961 28.98 -18.55 -4.77
N ASP A 962 28.49 -17.53 -4.10
CA ASP A 962 27.25 -16.81 -4.38
C ASP A 962 27.29 -15.97 -5.68
N LEU A 963 28.47 -15.89 -6.30
CA LEU A 963 28.69 -15.20 -7.55
C LEU A 963 28.64 -16.12 -8.78
N ILE A 964 28.49 -17.44 -8.60
CA ILE A 964 28.67 -18.42 -9.67
C ILE A 964 27.48 -19.38 -9.76
N GLY A 965 26.88 -19.43 -10.94
CA GLY A 965 25.87 -20.39 -11.37
C GLY A 965 26.29 -21.10 -12.65
N PHE A 966 25.32 -21.53 -13.46
CA PHE A 966 25.59 -22.17 -14.75
C PHE A 966 24.37 -22.14 -15.66
N ARG A 967 24.61 -22.34 -16.96
CA ARG A 967 23.57 -22.63 -17.96
C ARG A 967 23.91 -23.91 -18.72
N VAL A 968 22.93 -24.43 -19.43
CA VAL A 968 23.01 -25.73 -20.10
C VAL A 968 22.94 -25.54 -21.61
N VAL A 969 23.68 -26.37 -22.35
CA VAL A 969 23.60 -26.46 -23.82
C VAL A 969 23.36 -27.89 -24.26
N ARG A 970 22.78 -28.05 -25.45
CA ARG A 970 22.66 -29.34 -26.15
C ARG A 970 22.97 -29.18 -27.64
N PRO A 971 23.50 -30.22 -28.32
CA PRO A 971 23.65 -30.20 -29.77
C PRO A 971 22.29 -30.00 -30.47
N SER A 972 22.29 -29.33 -31.62
CA SER A 972 21.15 -29.45 -32.55
C SER A 972 21.05 -30.89 -33.05
N PRO A 973 19.85 -31.49 -33.15
CA PRO A 973 19.69 -32.75 -33.87
C PRO A 973 20.30 -32.57 -35.26
N SER A 974 21.20 -33.47 -35.65
CA SER A 974 21.68 -33.55 -37.01
C SER A 974 20.46 -33.70 -37.92
N SER A 975 20.23 -32.73 -38.80
CA SER A 975 19.23 -32.81 -39.88
C SER A 975 19.47 -34.01 -40.77
#